data_AF-A0AAN1JJY8-F1
#
_entry.id   AF-A0AAN1JJY8-F1
#
_cell.length_a   1.000
_cell.length_b   1.000
_cell.length_c   1.000
_cell.angle_alpha   90.00
_cell.angle_beta   90.00
_cell.angle_gamma   90.00
#
_symmetry.space_group_name_H-M   'P 1'
#
loop_
_entity.id
_entity.type
_entity.pdbx_description
1 polymer ?
#
loop_
_entity_poly.entity_id
_entity_poly.type
_entity_poly.pdbx_seq_one_letter_code
_entity_poly.pdbx_strand_id
1 'polypeptide(L)'
;MSMFSGIEKDEPSSRGLLGRFRALRSSFTEESPSSMPIAGSDGKPEPDREPKLRSKSKPLKAEPVEMTPGQPMTLGMRLRMGDVSDVEAFDDVPAGDAVRHAPAVMADEADSLPRDLAADVQREQAIVEDLPLAEPLAKPQAAERPLHAEHETALGDRDDAETIQPPVSDAARSAADDVHEVRAQADIAKRAPDFTARGLPELAAADALTFKRILSGRGPDAALRINDAARREFIAVEIQAGMSIVVTTRSFHESALYATYVKDLERADIKVHEELLASADVISAIYAMERNRSAAIVPESSRAIGTFRDVIEAAHSYGASDVHWEDRDFSSEVEVRFRVDGDLYTFRRLSKEMVRKSLAAAYQDLVQRNTNSGETFQPTAPQSAMIPLVVAADLLNLRWQSSPLVGGYDVALRMLDGNFKNPKVLLPQQMGLEASQLAIIEALGRVSGGALFVTGETGSAKSTLLRAMSFLKDARDLRKQFAVSEPSEYPMPWLSDISITRRPDETDQEASRKYAEVIRTLMRMDPCDVTVNEIRDHVVAALVVELALTGHPIRSSLHADSLIGAVMRLVGGRLQLPVDEVASEKFLNAVSNQKLIPLLCAHCKVPAADVLPKAQLELLRSKFGLDTQKMACRNFDGCEHCRRKGLFTRTGKVAAGAKGQTLAMEIYRPTPEFLDRVLERDWRGAEKVWRNERRTGFDDPDMTGKTIYEHALYKASQGIIDPRFIDESMRTFESYRVFPDHAGAMPS
;
A
#
# COMPACT_ATOMS: atom_id res chain seq x y z
N MET A 1 50.03 13.88 -1.39
CA MET A 1 50.82 15.09 -1.09
C MET A 1 50.01 15.95 -0.16
N SER A 2 50.62 16.51 0.89
CA SER A 2 49.97 17.47 1.80
C SER A 2 50.43 18.89 1.43
N MET A 3 49.55 19.88 1.53
CA MET A 3 49.94 21.29 1.62
C MET A 3 49.05 22.04 2.62
N PHE A 4 49.61 22.30 3.80
CA PHE A 4 49.17 23.33 4.72
C PHE A 4 50.40 24.06 5.26
N SER A 5 50.49 25.34 4.92
CA SER A 5 51.29 26.38 5.56
C SER A 5 50.71 27.71 5.04
N GLY A 6 50.20 28.65 5.82
CA GLY A 6 50.48 28.96 7.21
C GLY A 6 51.32 30.23 7.26
N ILE A 7 50.81 31.30 7.87
CA ILE A 7 51.54 32.51 8.30
C ILE A 7 50.68 33.22 9.36
N GLU A 8 51.30 33.52 10.49
CA GLU A 8 50.81 34.37 11.58
C GLU A 8 50.93 35.87 11.18
N LYS A 9 50.59 36.94 11.92
CA LYS A 9 49.98 37.28 13.23
C LYS A 9 49.70 38.79 13.14
N ASP A 10 48.86 39.35 14.03
CA ASP A 10 49.19 40.55 14.83
C ASP A 10 47.94 41.15 15.50
N GLU A 11 47.93 41.14 16.83
CA GLU A 11 47.19 42.10 17.65
C GLU A 11 48.16 43.23 18.06
N PRO A 12 47.63 44.42 18.43
CA PRO A 12 47.90 44.80 19.82
C PRO A 12 46.72 45.41 20.58
N SER A 13 46.71 45.11 21.87
CA SER A 13 45.75 45.53 22.91
C SER A 13 45.83 47.01 23.34
N SER A 14 44.78 47.51 23.99
CA SER A 14 44.94 48.55 25.03
C SER A 14 43.98 48.42 26.21
N ARG A 15 44.55 48.18 27.42
CA ARG A 15 44.22 48.70 28.78
C ARG A 15 42.72 48.83 29.17
N GLY A 16 42.19 48.26 30.26
CA GLY A 16 42.65 48.16 31.66
C GLY A 16 41.47 48.64 32.55
N LEU A 17 41.25 48.27 33.83
CA LEU A 17 42.12 47.82 34.92
C LEU A 17 41.25 47.27 36.08
N LEU A 18 41.56 46.08 36.65
CA LEU A 18 41.37 45.61 38.05
C LEU A 18 41.01 44.10 38.17
N GLY A 19 41.68 43.38 39.08
CA GLY A 19 41.24 42.06 39.62
C GLY A 19 41.95 40.80 39.10
N ARG A 20 43.00 40.34 39.80
CA ARG A 20 43.54 38.94 39.72
C ARG A 20 42.68 38.04 40.64
N PHE A 21 42.55 36.71 40.52
CA PHE A 21 43.39 35.63 39.95
C PHE A 21 42.50 34.47 39.37
N ARG A 22 43.09 33.56 38.58
CA ARG A 22 42.43 32.39 37.96
C ARG A 22 42.24 31.19 38.92
N ALA A 23 41.10 30.49 38.83
CA ALA A 23 41.04 29.02 38.88
C ALA A 23 39.75 28.45 38.23
N LEU A 24 39.94 27.50 37.30
CA LEU A 24 39.06 26.43 36.76
C LEU A 24 37.50 26.45 36.85
N ARG A 25 36.91 26.24 35.67
CA ARG A 25 35.75 25.39 35.33
C ARG A 25 34.42 25.55 36.08
N SER A 26 33.45 26.11 35.34
CA SER A 26 32.09 25.58 35.14
C SER A 26 31.46 24.73 36.25
N SER A 27 30.76 25.40 37.16
CA SER A 27 29.48 24.92 37.67
C SER A 27 28.53 26.10 37.74
N PHE A 28 27.28 25.93 37.32
CA PHE A 28 26.13 26.53 37.99
C PHE A 28 24.87 25.74 37.61
N THR A 29 24.21 25.23 38.64
CA THR A 29 22.98 24.45 38.66
C THR A 29 21.85 25.31 39.22
N GLU A 30 20.63 25.07 38.73
CA GLU A 30 19.33 25.20 39.41
C GLU A 30 18.36 24.47 38.45
N GLU A 31 17.68 23.34 38.75
CA GLU A 31 16.89 22.93 39.92
C GLU A 31 15.81 23.95 40.30
N SER A 32 14.55 23.62 40.60
CA SER A 32 13.81 22.34 40.76
C SER A 32 12.28 22.68 40.65
N PRO A 33 11.27 21.86 41.06
CA PRO A 33 11.21 20.46 41.50
C PRO A 33 10.13 19.59 40.79
N SER A 34 10.11 18.27 41.03
CA SER A 34 8.94 17.56 41.64
C SER A 34 9.17 16.05 41.84
N SER A 35 10.05 15.66 42.77
CA SER A 35 10.05 14.30 43.33
C SER A 35 10.62 14.29 44.74
N MET A 36 9.85 13.79 45.70
CA MET A 36 10.11 13.83 47.15
C MET A 36 9.31 12.69 47.82
N PRO A 37 9.74 12.11 48.96
CA PRO A 37 10.90 11.20 49.02
C PRO A 37 10.61 9.95 49.90
N ILE A 38 11.57 9.02 50.04
CA ILE A 38 11.81 8.29 51.30
C ILE A 38 13.34 8.26 51.60
N ALA A 39 13.72 8.39 52.87
CA ALA A 39 15.06 8.70 53.35
C ALA A 39 15.98 7.47 53.61
N GLY A 40 17.30 7.69 53.79
CA GLY A 40 18.16 6.68 54.43
C GLY A 40 19.69 6.72 54.26
N SER A 41 20.37 7.83 54.57
CA SER A 41 21.77 7.93 55.07
C SER A 41 22.92 7.07 54.48
N ASP A 42 23.83 7.76 53.76
CA ASP A 42 25.29 7.84 53.98
C ASP A 42 26.18 6.58 54.10
N GLY A 43 27.03 6.37 53.07
CA GLY A 43 28.25 5.54 53.12
C GLY A 43 29.11 5.70 51.86
N LYS A 44 30.43 5.92 52.01
CA LYS A 44 31.38 6.08 50.88
C LYS A 44 31.73 4.74 50.20
N PRO A 45 32.18 4.74 48.93
CA PRO A 45 32.29 3.52 48.12
C PRO A 45 33.60 2.74 48.35
N GLU A 46 33.50 1.41 48.32
CA GLU A 46 34.60 0.45 48.09
C GLU A 46 34.25 -0.44 46.88
N PRO A 47 35.25 -0.91 46.09
CA PRO A 47 35.01 -1.62 44.83
C PRO A 47 34.79 -3.14 45.00
N ASP A 48 34.21 -3.74 43.96
CA ASP A 48 34.06 -5.18 43.68
C ASP A 48 33.52 -6.09 44.79
N ARG A 49 32.20 -6.29 44.76
CA ARG A 49 31.54 -7.50 45.25
C ARG A 49 30.29 -7.83 44.44
N GLU A 50 30.30 -8.99 43.78
CA GLU A 50 29.08 -9.57 43.20
C GLU A 50 28.01 -9.80 44.28
N PRO A 51 26.73 -9.46 44.03
CA PRO A 51 25.66 -9.65 45.00
C PRO A 51 25.24 -11.12 45.09
N LYS A 52 25.83 -11.85 46.06
CA LYS A 52 25.35 -13.19 46.43
C LYS A 52 23.94 -13.12 47.02
N LEU A 53 22.94 -13.50 46.24
CA LEU A 53 21.55 -13.69 46.69
C LEU A 53 21.51 -14.74 47.81
N ARG A 54 21.25 -14.29 49.05
CA ARG A 54 20.99 -15.18 50.19
C ARG A 54 19.57 -15.73 50.10
N SER A 55 19.44 -17.03 49.84
CA SER A 55 18.16 -17.73 49.97
C SER A 55 17.67 -17.69 51.43
N LYS A 56 16.61 -16.93 51.69
CA LYS A 56 15.79 -17.07 52.90
C LYS A 56 14.43 -17.64 52.51
N SER A 57 14.36 -18.98 52.43
CA SER A 57 13.10 -19.70 52.33
C SER A 57 12.31 -19.54 53.64
N LYS A 58 11.30 -18.67 53.65
CA LYS A 58 10.15 -18.81 54.55
C LYS A 58 9.04 -19.52 53.78
N PRO A 59 8.53 -20.68 54.24
CA PRO A 59 7.35 -21.28 53.63
C PRO A 59 6.16 -20.36 53.90
N LEU A 60 5.56 -19.83 52.84
CA LEU A 60 4.23 -19.22 52.89
C LEU A 60 3.22 -20.36 53.09
N LYS A 61 2.55 -20.39 54.25
CA LYS A 61 1.30 -21.14 54.38
C LYS A 61 0.25 -20.41 53.54
N ALA A 62 -0.17 -21.03 52.44
CA ALA A 62 -1.37 -20.62 51.75
C ALA A 62 -2.57 -21.10 52.57
N GLU A 63 -3.32 -20.18 53.17
CA GLU A 63 -4.67 -20.49 53.66
C GLU A 63 -5.64 -20.45 52.47
N PRO A 64 -6.58 -21.40 52.37
CA PRO A 64 -7.53 -21.45 51.26
C PRO A 64 -8.48 -20.26 51.33
N VAL A 65 -8.58 -19.52 50.23
CA VAL A 65 -9.54 -18.42 50.09
C VAL A 65 -10.89 -19.00 49.69
N GLU A 66 -11.90 -18.91 50.55
CA GLU A 66 -13.27 -19.28 50.21
C GLU A 66 -13.81 -18.34 49.11
N MET A 67 -14.40 -18.91 48.05
CA MET A 67 -14.85 -18.18 46.87
C MET A 67 -16.37 -18.10 46.77
N THR A 68 -16.87 -16.94 46.35
CA THR A 68 -18.28 -16.75 45.97
C THR A 68 -18.55 -17.40 44.61
N PRO A 69 -19.62 -18.20 44.43
CA PRO A 69 -19.95 -18.82 43.15
C PRO A 69 -20.18 -17.79 42.03
N GLY A 70 -19.61 -18.06 40.84
CA GLY A 70 -19.84 -17.28 39.61
C GLY A 70 -18.71 -16.34 39.17
N GLN A 71 -17.60 -16.24 39.92
CA GLN A 71 -16.48 -15.38 39.54
C GLN A 71 -15.66 -16.00 38.37
N PRO A 72 -15.40 -15.28 37.26
CA PRO A 72 -14.67 -15.83 36.12
C PRO A 72 -13.19 -16.06 36.46
N MET A 73 -12.73 -17.30 36.29
CA MET A 73 -11.33 -17.70 36.56
C MET A 73 -10.43 -17.58 35.33
N THR A 74 -9.22 -17.06 35.51
CA THR A 74 -8.15 -17.17 34.50
C THR A 74 -7.69 -18.62 34.35
N LEU A 75 -7.11 -18.99 33.20
CA LEU A 75 -6.56 -20.34 32.98
C LEU A 75 -5.50 -20.70 34.03
N GLY A 76 -4.63 -19.74 34.41
CA GLY A 76 -3.65 -19.94 35.48
C GLY A 76 -4.26 -20.15 36.87
N MET A 77 -5.45 -19.59 37.15
CA MET A 77 -6.19 -19.91 38.38
C MET A 77 -6.82 -21.31 38.29
N ARG A 78 -7.42 -21.67 37.15
CA ARG A 78 -7.95 -23.02 36.91
C ARG A 78 -6.87 -24.11 37.07
N LEU A 79 -5.67 -23.88 36.55
CA LEU A 79 -4.54 -24.82 36.68
C LEU A 79 -3.95 -24.89 38.10
N ARG A 80 -4.10 -23.85 38.93
CA ARG A 80 -3.70 -23.85 40.34
C ARG A 80 -4.78 -24.40 41.29
N MET A 81 -6.03 -24.38 40.86
CA MET A 81 -7.20 -24.91 41.56
C MET A 81 -7.63 -26.30 41.02
N GLY A 82 -6.93 -26.80 40.01
CA GLY A 82 -7.16 -28.13 39.46
C GLY A 82 -6.66 -29.17 40.44
N ASP A 83 -7.61 -29.85 41.09
CA ASP A 83 -7.30 -30.94 42.00
C ASP A 83 -6.71 -32.10 41.19
N VAL A 84 -5.46 -32.47 41.49
CA VAL A 84 -4.79 -33.61 40.84
C VAL A 84 -5.18 -34.88 41.62
N SER A 85 -6.47 -35.22 41.54
CA SER A 85 -7.09 -36.33 42.27
C SER A 85 -7.58 -37.47 41.36
N ASP A 86 -7.44 -37.34 40.04
CA ASP A 86 -7.58 -38.45 39.07
C ASP A 86 -6.21 -38.82 38.47
N VAL A 87 -5.38 -39.47 39.29
CA VAL A 87 -4.25 -40.30 38.82
C VAL A 87 -4.42 -41.68 39.43
N GLU A 88 -5.06 -42.60 38.70
CA GLU A 88 -5.08 -44.01 39.09
C GLU A 88 -3.65 -44.57 39.03
N ALA A 89 -3.04 -44.75 40.19
CA ALA A 89 -1.76 -45.43 40.33
C ALA A 89 -1.97 -46.93 40.11
N PHE A 90 -1.84 -47.38 38.85
CA PHE A 90 -1.73 -48.78 38.50
C PHE A 90 -0.30 -49.28 38.72
N ASP A 91 -0.07 -49.85 39.91
CA ASP A 91 1.08 -50.73 40.17
C ASP A 91 0.58 -52.11 40.67
N ASP A 92 1.28 -53.15 40.24
CA ASP A 92 1.12 -54.59 40.55
C ASP A 92 -0.13 -55.35 40.02
N VAL A 93 0.04 -55.96 38.83
CA VAL A 93 -0.55 -57.26 38.47
C VAL A 93 0.61 -58.21 38.10
N PRO A 94 0.68 -59.45 38.64
CA PRO A 94 1.84 -60.32 38.48
C PRO A 94 1.93 -61.04 37.12
N ALA A 95 3.18 -61.29 36.73
CA ALA A 95 3.70 -62.16 35.66
C ALA A 95 2.71 -62.94 34.77
N GLY A 96 2.66 -62.57 33.48
CA GLY A 96 2.11 -63.37 32.38
C GLY A 96 2.47 -62.81 31.01
N ASP A 97 3.30 -63.54 30.27
CA ASP A 97 3.67 -63.43 28.84
C ASP A 97 3.89 -62.03 28.22
N ALA A 98 5.17 -61.67 28.07
CA ALA A 98 5.62 -60.49 27.34
C ALA A 98 5.73 -60.75 25.83
N VAL A 99 5.08 -59.92 25.01
CA VAL A 99 5.42 -59.74 23.59
C VAL A 99 6.13 -58.40 23.43
N ARG A 100 7.47 -58.44 23.37
CA ARG A 100 8.30 -57.29 22.98
C ARG A 100 8.50 -57.30 21.47
N HIS A 101 8.29 -56.17 20.80
CA HIS A 101 8.98 -55.87 19.55
C HIS A 101 9.65 -54.49 19.67
N ALA A 102 10.98 -54.54 19.75
CA ALA A 102 11.87 -53.39 19.70
C ALA A 102 12.39 -53.19 18.27
N PRO A 103 12.85 -52.00 17.88
CA PRO A 103 13.70 -51.85 16.71
C PRO A 103 15.11 -52.38 17.06
N ALA A 104 15.47 -53.53 16.51
CA ALA A 104 16.78 -54.14 16.73
C ALA A 104 17.84 -53.58 15.76
N VAL A 105 19.04 -53.32 16.30
CA VAL A 105 20.28 -53.10 15.55
C VAL A 105 20.99 -54.45 15.42
N MET A 106 21.51 -54.79 14.23
CA MET A 106 22.65 -55.70 14.08
C MET A 106 23.55 -55.25 12.92
N ALA A 107 24.81 -54.94 13.24
CA ALA A 107 25.95 -55.40 12.45
C ALA A 107 26.33 -56.80 12.98
N ASP A 108 27.18 -57.63 12.40
CA ASP A 108 28.21 -57.48 11.35
C ASP A 108 28.51 -58.89 10.78
N GLU A 109 29.05 -59.01 9.55
CA GLU A 109 30.04 -60.04 9.12
C GLU A 109 30.27 -60.08 7.58
N ALA A 110 31.41 -59.50 7.18
CA ALA A 110 32.43 -60.00 6.25
C ALA A 110 32.15 -60.38 4.76
N ASP A 111 32.90 -59.68 3.89
CA ASP A 111 33.59 -60.14 2.65
C ASP A 111 32.89 -61.04 1.61
N SER A 112 32.67 -60.50 0.40
CA SER A 112 33.56 -60.79 -0.76
C SER A 112 33.16 -60.09 -2.08
N LEU A 113 34.17 -59.61 -2.82
CA LEU A 113 34.12 -59.18 -4.23
C LEU A 113 34.12 -60.41 -5.17
N PRO A 114 33.49 -60.39 -6.37
CA PRO A 114 34.03 -59.68 -7.56
C PRO A 114 32.95 -58.90 -8.36
N ARG A 115 33.26 -57.77 -9.02
CA ARG A 115 34.03 -57.56 -10.28
C ARG A 115 33.47 -58.22 -11.55
N ASP A 116 33.19 -57.34 -12.51
CA ASP A 116 33.18 -57.50 -13.97
C ASP A 116 32.27 -58.56 -14.62
N LEU A 117 31.31 -58.11 -15.43
CA LEU A 117 31.42 -58.26 -16.89
C LEU A 117 30.45 -57.33 -17.64
N ALA A 118 30.83 -56.98 -18.87
CA ALA A 118 30.11 -56.08 -19.75
C ALA A 118 29.38 -56.84 -20.87
N ALA A 119 28.68 -56.06 -21.71
CA ALA A 119 28.26 -56.34 -23.08
C ALA A 119 26.89 -57.01 -23.31
N ASP A 120 26.07 -56.23 -24.04
CA ASP A 120 25.51 -56.58 -25.35
C ASP A 120 24.19 -57.38 -25.51
N VAL A 121 23.22 -56.63 -26.05
CA VAL A 121 22.65 -56.80 -27.42
C VAL A 121 21.29 -57.49 -27.59
N GLN A 122 20.44 -56.80 -28.39
CA GLN A 122 19.22 -57.26 -29.10
C GLN A 122 18.02 -57.68 -28.24
N ARG A 123 16.75 -57.60 -28.69
CA ARG A 123 15.96 -56.84 -29.70
C ARG A 123 14.60 -57.57 -29.70
N GLU A 124 13.53 -56.88 -30.11
CA GLU A 124 12.23 -57.49 -30.49
C GLU A 124 11.44 -58.15 -29.32
N GLN A 125 10.10 -58.20 -29.33
CA GLN A 125 9.09 -57.66 -30.25
C GLN A 125 7.80 -57.35 -29.47
N ALA A 126 6.96 -56.46 -29.99
CA ALA A 126 5.63 -56.19 -29.42
C ALA A 126 4.58 -57.18 -29.95
N ILE A 127 3.62 -57.56 -29.11
CA ILE A 127 2.33 -58.11 -29.53
C ILE A 127 1.23 -57.37 -28.76
N VAL A 128 0.18 -56.97 -29.48
CA VAL A 128 -0.99 -56.23 -28.99
C VAL A 128 -2.23 -56.94 -29.49
N GLU A 129 -3.13 -57.32 -28.58
CA GLU A 129 -4.50 -57.80 -28.81
C GLU A 129 -5.30 -57.51 -27.50
N ASP A 130 -6.58 -57.15 -27.50
CA ASP A 130 -7.40 -56.56 -28.56
C ASP A 130 -8.56 -55.72 -27.95
N LEU A 131 -9.29 -55.02 -28.81
CA LEU A 131 -10.29 -53.96 -28.54
C LEU A 131 -11.74 -54.55 -28.46
N PRO A 132 -12.84 -53.81 -28.13
CA PRO A 132 -13.34 -52.71 -28.96
C PRO A 132 -14.03 -51.50 -28.30
N LEU A 133 -14.15 -50.44 -29.12
CA LEU A 133 -14.87 -49.19 -28.88
C LEU A 133 -16.37 -49.28 -29.22
N ALA A 134 -17.16 -48.35 -28.67
CA ALA A 134 -18.31 -47.75 -29.37
C ALA A 134 -18.56 -46.31 -28.88
N GLU A 135 -18.58 -45.34 -29.81
CA GLU A 135 -18.99 -43.94 -29.57
C GLU A 135 -20.48 -43.72 -30.01
N PRO A 136 -20.96 -42.49 -30.32
CA PRO A 136 -21.66 -41.60 -29.39
C PRO A 136 -23.09 -41.25 -29.89
N LEU A 137 -23.89 -40.45 -29.15
CA LEU A 137 -24.99 -39.65 -29.76
C LEU A 137 -25.65 -38.57 -28.85
N ALA A 138 -25.64 -37.33 -29.37
CA ALA A 138 -26.68 -36.28 -29.34
C ALA A 138 -27.24 -35.61 -28.04
N LYS A 139 -27.64 -34.33 -28.23
CA LYS A 139 -28.30 -33.39 -27.30
C LYS A 139 -29.83 -33.59 -27.24
N PRO A 140 -30.54 -32.98 -26.26
CA PRO A 140 -31.21 -31.68 -26.50
C PRO A 140 -30.97 -30.68 -25.34
N GLN A 141 -30.84 -29.35 -25.55
CA GLN A 141 -31.80 -28.31 -25.97
C GLN A 141 -32.82 -27.87 -24.89
N ALA A 142 -33.05 -26.55 -24.84
CA ALA A 142 -33.65 -25.81 -23.73
C ALA A 142 -35.19 -25.86 -23.64
N ALA A 143 -35.74 -25.58 -22.45
CA ALA A 143 -37.05 -24.96 -22.29
C ALA A 143 -37.18 -24.23 -20.94
N GLU A 144 -37.99 -23.17 -20.98
CA GLU A 144 -38.33 -22.18 -19.95
C GLU A 144 -39.04 -22.75 -18.69
N ARG A 145 -39.16 -21.93 -17.64
CA ARG A 145 -40.18 -22.09 -16.58
C ARG A 145 -40.91 -20.77 -16.30
N PRO A 146 -42.25 -20.72 -16.37
CA PRO A 146 -43.05 -19.52 -16.17
C PRO A 146 -43.56 -19.32 -14.72
N LEU A 147 -44.30 -18.23 -14.52
CA LEU A 147 -44.99 -17.78 -13.29
C LEU A 147 -46.37 -18.45 -13.07
N HIS A 148 -46.94 -18.19 -11.88
CA HIS A 148 -48.34 -18.45 -11.44
C HIS A 148 -48.71 -19.92 -11.08
N ALA A 149 -49.64 -20.21 -10.15
CA ALA A 149 -50.22 -19.47 -9.01
C ALA A 149 -51.09 -20.41 -8.10
N GLU A 150 -51.21 -20.05 -6.82
CA GLU A 150 -52.41 -20.20 -5.93
C GLU A 150 -53.00 -21.56 -5.45
N HIS A 151 -53.82 -21.43 -4.38
CA HIS A 151 -54.64 -22.41 -3.63
C HIS A 151 -53.89 -23.50 -2.81
N GLU A 152 -54.30 -23.93 -1.61
CA GLU A 152 -55.42 -23.59 -0.68
C GLU A 152 -54.99 -24.10 0.75
N THR A 153 -55.50 -23.72 1.94
CA THR A 153 -56.86 -23.82 2.53
C THR A 153 -56.92 -22.99 3.85
N ALA A 154 -57.98 -22.22 4.16
CA ALA A 154 -59.09 -22.50 5.12
C ALA A 154 -58.68 -22.65 6.62
N LEU A 155 -59.38 -22.17 7.68
CA LEU A 155 -60.69 -21.52 7.96
C LEU A 155 -60.49 -20.41 9.05
N GLY A 156 -61.42 -19.51 9.42
CA GLY A 156 -62.83 -19.29 9.02
C GLY A 156 -63.48 -18.09 9.73
N ASP A 157 -64.79 -17.94 9.55
CA ASP A 157 -65.65 -16.76 9.80
C ASP A 157 -65.62 -16.11 11.21
N ARG A 158 -65.82 -14.79 11.28
CA ARG A 158 -67.17 -14.20 11.52
C ARG A 158 -67.24 -12.67 11.37
N ASP A 159 -68.40 -12.21 10.91
CA ASP A 159 -68.80 -10.81 10.77
C ASP A 159 -68.91 -10.08 12.12
N ASP A 160 -68.67 -8.77 12.14
CA ASP A 160 -69.77 -7.80 12.12
C ASP A 160 -69.24 -6.37 11.92
N ALA A 161 -70.02 -5.54 11.22
CA ALA A 161 -69.69 -4.15 10.94
C ALA A 161 -70.46 -3.21 11.87
N GLU A 162 -69.84 -2.10 12.30
CA GLU A 162 -70.59 -0.86 12.48
C GLU A 162 -69.71 0.40 12.39
N THR A 163 -70.31 1.48 11.90
CA THR A 163 -69.68 2.78 11.64
C THR A 163 -70.15 3.77 12.69
N ILE A 164 -69.28 4.63 13.24
CA ILE A 164 -69.66 5.93 13.84
C ILE A 164 -68.47 6.90 13.82
N GLN A 165 -68.78 8.18 13.59
CA GLN A 165 -67.84 9.31 13.48
C GLN A 165 -67.75 10.12 14.82
N PRO A 166 -66.93 11.19 14.94
CA PRO A 166 -66.24 11.54 16.19
C PRO A 166 -66.95 12.62 17.03
N PRO A 167 -66.34 13.03 18.15
CA PRO A 167 -66.47 14.38 18.69
C PRO A 167 -65.13 15.15 18.76
N VAL A 168 -65.22 16.43 19.14
CA VAL A 168 -64.24 17.51 18.89
C VAL A 168 -63.91 18.26 20.20
N SER A 169 -62.80 19.01 20.23
CA SER A 169 -62.46 20.11 21.19
C SER A 169 -62.03 19.68 22.61
N ASP A 170 -61.21 20.42 23.37
CA ASP A 170 -60.46 21.67 23.07
C ASP A 170 -59.21 21.87 23.97
N ALA A 171 -58.33 22.78 23.55
CA ALA A 171 -57.38 23.62 24.32
C ALA A 171 -56.59 23.10 25.55
N ALA A 172 -55.24 23.13 25.46
CA ALA A 172 -54.39 24.06 26.24
C ALA A 172 -52.90 24.07 25.78
N ARG A 173 -52.23 25.22 25.94
CA ARG A 173 -50.80 25.47 25.63
C ARG A 173 -49.91 25.01 26.84
N SER A 174 -48.58 24.84 26.78
CA SER A 174 -47.55 25.59 26.03
C SER A 174 -46.14 24.97 26.07
N ALA A 175 -45.26 25.49 25.19
CA ALA A 175 -43.81 25.71 25.34
C ALA A 175 -42.78 24.65 24.88
N ALA A 176 -41.90 25.12 23.97
CA ALA A 176 -40.58 24.62 23.54
C ALA A 176 -40.56 23.23 22.85
N ASP A 177 -40.16 23.10 21.58
CA ASP A 177 -38.86 23.44 20.96
C ASP A 177 -37.71 22.61 21.61
N ASP A 178 -36.91 21.81 20.92
CA ASP A 178 -36.71 21.67 19.47
C ASP A 178 -36.02 20.30 19.15
N VAL A 179 -35.71 20.02 17.88
CA VAL A 179 -34.88 18.90 17.37
C VAL A 179 -35.54 17.52 17.22
N HIS A 180 -36.28 17.32 16.12
CA HIS A 180 -35.99 16.25 15.15
C HIS A 180 -36.92 16.34 13.92
N GLU A 181 -36.37 16.60 12.72
CA GLU A 181 -36.73 15.89 11.48
C GLU A 181 -35.88 16.36 10.28
N VAL A 182 -34.97 15.51 9.79
CA VAL A 182 -34.36 15.64 8.46
C VAL A 182 -34.33 14.25 7.82
N ARG A 183 -35.49 13.79 7.32
CA ARG A 183 -35.58 12.58 6.50
C ARG A 183 -36.89 12.42 5.69
N ALA A 184 -37.33 13.49 5.02
CA ALA A 184 -38.37 13.40 4.00
C ALA A 184 -38.22 14.50 2.93
N GLN A 185 -37.52 14.18 1.83
CA GLN A 185 -37.71 14.81 0.51
C GLN A 185 -36.91 14.05 -0.55
N ALA A 186 -37.39 12.86 -0.90
CA ALA A 186 -37.00 12.14 -2.09
C ALA A 186 -38.29 11.82 -2.86
N ASP A 187 -38.71 12.76 -3.71
CA ASP A 187 -39.58 12.54 -4.87
C ASP A 187 -39.72 13.84 -5.68
N ILE A 188 -38.64 14.20 -6.37
CA ILE A 188 -38.74 15.09 -7.54
C ILE A 188 -38.85 14.16 -8.75
N ALA A 189 -40.07 14.03 -9.29
CA ALA A 189 -40.31 13.24 -10.47
C ALA A 189 -39.40 13.71 -11.62
N LYS A 190 -38.53 12.83 -12.10
CA LYS A 190 -37.75 13.07 -13.31
C LYS A 190 -38.70 13.16 -14.50
N ARG A 191 -39.02 14.38 -14.92
CA ARG A 191 -39.65 14.65 -16.21
C ARG A 191 -38.76 14.05 -17.30
N ALA A 192 -39.34 13.27 -18.21
CA ALA A 192 -38.62 12.84 -19.40
C ALA A 192 -38.22 14.08 -20.22
N PRO A 193 -37.03 14.13 -20.84
CA PRO A 193 -36.65 15.24 -21.69
C PRO A 193 -37.56 15.28 -22.93
N ASP A 194 -38.09 16.46 -23.25
CA ASP A 194 -38.83 16.68 -24.49
C ASP A 194 -37.85 16.63 -25.67
N PHE A 195 -37.94 15.57 -26.47
CA PHE A 195 -37.12 15.41 -27.67
C PHE A 195 -37.75 16.17 -28.84
N THR A 196 -36.97 17.06 -29.45
CA THR A 196 -37.39 17.74 -30.70
C THR A 196 -37.44 16.75 -31.87
N ALA A 197 -38.18 17.08 -32.93
CA ALA A 197 -38.35 16.25 -34.13
C ALA A 197 -37.04 15.97 -34.94
N ARG A 198 -35.87 16.38 -34.44
CA ARG A 198 -34.54 16.05 -34.99
C ARG A 198 -33.59 15.38 -33.98
N GLY A 199 -34.08 14.99 -32.80
CA GLY A 199 -33.34 14.11 -31.87
C GLY A 199 -32.34 14.79 -30.92
N LEU A 200 -32.19 16.11 -30.95
CA LEU A 200 -31.47 16.83 -29.88
C LEU A 200 -32.42 17.17 -28.71
N PRO A 201 -31.98 16.97 -27.45
CA PRO A 201 -32.74 17.35 -26.26
C PRO A 201 -32.81 18.88 -26.11
N GLU A 202 -33.94 19.37 -25.58
CA GLU A 202 -34.19 20.79 -25.37
C GLU A 202 -34.07 21.18 -23.88
N LEU A 203 -33.26 22.20 -23.58
CA LEU A 203 -33.07 22.75 -22.24
C LEU A 203 -34.12 23.85 -21.99
N ALA A 204 -35.23 23.46 -21.36
CA ALA A 204 -36.36 24.34 -21.10
C ALA A 204 -36.05 25.50 -20.12
N ALA A 205 -35.08 25.34 -19.21
CA ALA A 205 -34.72 26.35 -18.21
C ALA A 205 -33.24 26.24 -17.79
N ALA A 206 -32.65 27.36 -17.35
CA ALA A 206 -31.22 27.46 -17.04
C ALA A 206 -30.81 26.72 -15.76
N ASP A 207 -31.73 26.56 -14.80
CA ASP A 207 -31.56 25.85 -13.53
C ASP A 207 -31.53 24.32 -13.68
N ALA A 208 -32.10 23.78 -14.76
CA ALA A 208 -31.98 22.37 -15.10
C ALA A 208 -30.55 21.95 -15.52
N LEU A 209 -29.66 22.92 -15.81
CA LEU A 209 -28.28 22.67 -16.21
C LEU A 209 -27.31 22.89 -15.05
N THR A 210 -26.72 21.81 -14.54
CA THR A 210 -25.67 21.88 -13.50
C THR A 210 -24.28 21.88 -14.12
N PHE A 211 -23.45 22.88 -13.80
CA PHE A 211 -22.09 23.02 -14.33
C PHE A 211 -21.11 23.64 -13.33
N LYS A 212 -19.80 23.34 -13.49
CA LYS A 212 -18.71 23.87 -12.66
C LYS A 212 -18.35 25.32 -13.02
N ARG A 213 -18.17 25.62 -14.31
CA ARG A 213 -17.88 26.97 -14.85
C ARG A 213 -18.28 27.12 -16.32
N ILE A 214 -18.34 28.36 -16.80
CA ILE A 214 -18.48 28.65 -18.25
C ILE A 214 -17.10 28.62 -18.94
N LEU A 215 -17.02 27.96 -20.09
CA LEU A 215 -15.82 27.83 -20.93
C LEU A 215 -15.75 28.88 -22.05
N SER A 216 -16.90 29.30 -22.58
CA SER A 216 -17.00 30.26 -23.68
C SER A 216 -17.15 31.71 -23.20
N GLY A 217 -16.21 32.59 -23.56
CA GLY A 217 -16.17 33.96 -23.04
C GLY A 217 -15.42 34.97 -23.90
N ARG A 218 -15.36 36.22 -23.40
CA ARG A 218 -14.68 37.35 -24.06
C ARG A 218 -13.19 37.50 -23.69
N GLY A 219 -12.79 36.99 -22.53
CA GLY A 219 -11.49 37.27 -21.93
C GLY A 219 -10.34 36.48 -22.56
N PRO A 220 -9.08 36.90 -22.34
CA PRO A 220 -7.92 36.13 -22.80
C PRO A 220 -7.87 34.72 -22.17
N ASP A 221 -8.38 34.57 -20.94
CA ASP A 221 -8.36 33.35 -20.14
C ASP A 221 -9.55 32.41 -20.42
N ALA A 222 -10.45 32.75 -21.35
CA ALA A 222 -11.55 31.89 -21.76
C ALA A 222 -11.04 30.73 -22.62
N ALA A 223 -11.43 29.50 -22.28
CA ALA A 223 -11.03 28.28 -23.00
C ALA A 223 -11.51 28.29 -24.46
N LEU A 224 -12.69 28.86 -24.72
CA LEU A 224 -13.17 29.22 -26.05
C LEU A 224 -13.48 30.73 -26.10
N ARG A 225 -12.84 31.45 -27.02
CA ARG A 225 -13.12 32.89 -27.22
C ARG A 225 -14.25 33.07 -28.23
N ILE A 226 -15.33 33.73 -27.81
CA ILE A 226 -16.50 34.00 -28.65
C ILE A 226 -16.84 35.50 -28.68
N ASN A 227 -17.51 35.94 -29.75
CA ASN A 227 -17.98 37.32 -29.90
C ASN A 227 -19.37 37.54 -29.28
N ASP A 228 -19.83 38.79 -29.24
CA ASP A 228 -21.08 39.17 -28.60
C ASP A 228 -22.36 38.75 -29.33
N ALA A 229 -22.27 38.47 -30.64
CA ALA A 229 -23.38 37.89 -31.39
C ALA A 229 -23.53 36.41 -31.01
N ALA A 230 -22.45 35.64 -31.13
CA ALA A 230 -22.40 34.24 -30.75
C ALA A 230 -22.80 34.00 -29.29
N ARG A 231 -22.41 34.88 -28.36
CA ARG A 231 -22.74 34.75 -26.93
C ARG A 231 -24.25 34.72 -26.64
N ARG A 232 -25.08 35.27 -27.52
CA ARG A 232 -26.55 35.22 -27.39
C ARG A 232 -27.15 33.88 -27.83
N GLU A 233 -26.37 33.09 -28.57
CA GLU A 233 -26.83 31.90 -29.29
C GLU A 233 -26.00 30.64 -28.99
N PHE A 234 -24.91 30.75 -28.25
CA PHE A 234 -23.98 29.68 -27.94
C PHE A 234 -23.35 29.88 -26.56
N ILE A 235 -23.31 28.81 -25.78
CA ILE A 235 -22.53 28.70 -24.55
C ILE A 235 -21.96 27.29 -24.41
N ALA A 236 -20.70 27.19 -24.00
CA ALA A 236 -20.08 25.94 -23.57
C ALA A 236 -19.81 26.01 -22.06
N VAL A 237 -20.23 24.98 -21.32
CA VAL A 237 -20.06 24.87 -19.86
C VAL A 237 -19.33 23.58 -19.50
N GLU A 238 -18.49 23.60 -18.46
CA GLU A 238 -17.74 22.41 -18.00
C GLU A 238 -18.52 21.68 -16.90
N ILE A 239 -18.73 20.37 -17.05
CA ILE A 239 -19.30 19.53 -15.97
C ILE A 239 -18.19 18.93 -15.11
N GLN A 240 -17.15 18.43 -15.76
CA GLN A 240 -15.98 17.77 -15.17
C GLN A 240 -14.77 18.05 -16.07
N ALA A 241 -13.56 17.87 -15.54
CA ALA A 241 -12.32 18.29 -16.20
C ALA A 241 -12.21 17.73 -17.63
N GLY A 242 -12.17 18.62 -18.63
CA GLY A 242 -12.05 18.24 -20.04
C GLY A 242 -13.35 17.74 -20.70
N MET A 243 -14.51 17.88 -20.05
CA MET A 243 -15.82 17.54 -20.62
C MET A 243 -16.83 18.68 -20.49
N SER A 244 -17.42 19.06 -21.62
CA SER A 244 -18.37 20.16 -21.72
C SER A 244 -19.77 19.75 -22.16
N ILE A 245 -20.78 20.53 -21.77
CA ILE A 245 -22.06 20.59 -22.48
C ILE A 245 -22.03 21.86 -23.34
N VAL A 246 -22.48 21.72 -24.59
CA VAL A 246 -22.73 22.86 -25.47
C VAL A 246 -24.22 23.11 -25.51
N VAL A 247 -24.64 24.34 -25.20
CA VAL A 247 -26.03 24.79 -25.31
C VAL A 247 -26.10 25.87 -26.37
N THR A 248 -27.01 25.72 -27.34
CA THR A 248 -27.08 26.62 -28.49
C THR A 248 -28.49 26.81 -29.04
N THR A 249 -28.75 27.92 -29.72
CA THR A 249 -29.99 28.10 -30.50
C THR A 249 -29.97 27.23 -31.75
N ARG A 250 -31.15 26.84 -32.24
CA ARG A 250 -31.28 26.06 -33.49
C ARG A 250 -30.65 26.79 -34.68
N SER A 251 -30.83 28.11 -34.76
CA SER A 251 -30.23 28.97 -35.80
C SER A 251 -28.72 28.93 -35.80
N PHE A 252 -28.09 28.84 -34.63
CA PHE A 252 -26.64 28.84 -34.51
C PHE A 252 -26.04 27.43 -34.68
N HIS A 253 -26.71 26.38 -34.19
CA HIS A 253 -26.32 24.98 -34.42
C HIS A 253 -26.16 24.64 -35.91
N GLU A 254 -27.08 25.13 -36.74
CA GLU A 254 -27.05 24.95 -38.20
C GLU A 254 -26.01 25.85 -38.91
N SER A 255 -25.28 26.71 -38.18
CA SER A 255 -24.31 27.65 -38.76
C SER A 255 -22.90 27.05 -38.92
N ALA A 256 -22.15 27.56 -39.91
CA ALA A 256 -20.75 27.17 -40.11
C ALA A 256 -19.82 27.56 -38.93
N LEU A 257 -20.24 28.51 -38.08
CA LEU A 257 -19.47 28.92 -36.89
C LEU A 257 -19.54 27.85 -35.79
N TYR A 258 -20.66 27.15 -35.65
CA TYR A 258 -20.83 26.09 -34.65
C TYR A 258 -19.77 24.99 -34.78
N ALA A 259 -19.62 24.44 -35.99
CA ALA A 259 -18.60 23.43 -36.29
C ALA A 259 -17.15 23.93 -36.10
N THR A 260 -16.94 25.24 -36.10
CA THR A 260 -15.63 25.84 -35.77
C THR A 260 -15.41 25.88 -34.26
N TYR A 261 -16.41 26.30 -33.49
CA TYR A 261 -16.34 26.36 -32.02
C TYR A 261 -16.24 24.99 -31.35
N VAL A 262 -16.92 23.96 -31.87
CA VAL A 262 -16.74 22.58 -31.41
C VAL A 262 -15.30 22.12 -31.63
N LYS A 263 -14.72 22.38 -32.80
CA LYS A 263 -13.30 22.06 -33.10
C LYS A 263 -12.31 22.86 -32.25
N ASP A 264 -12.63 24.10 -31.91
CA ASP A 264 -11.76 24.92 -31.05
C ASP A 264 -11.84 24.47 -29.57
N LEU A 265 -12.97 23.93 -29.11
CA LEU A 265 -13.06 23.22 -27.83
C LEU A 265 -12.23 21.92 -27.85
N GLU A 266 -12.33 21.12 -28.92
CA GLU A 266 -11.51 19.91 -29.08
C GLU A 266 -10.00 20.23 -29.13
N ARG A 267 -9.60 21.33 -29.77
CA ARG A 267 -8.22 21.84 -29.77
C ARG A 267 -7.73 22.30 -28.39
N ALA A 268 -8.65 22.67 -27.51
CA ALA A 268 -8.38 22.98 -26.10
C ALA A 268 -8.43 21.73 -25.18
N ASP A 269 -8.46 20.51 -25.76
CA ASP A 269 -8.64 19.21 -25.07
C ASP A 269 -9.93 19.12 -24.24
N ILE A 270 -10.98 19.83 -24.68
CA ILE A 270 -12.33 19.79 -24.09
C ILE A 270 -13.26 19.04 -25.03
N LYS A 271 -13.69 17.84 -24.63
CA LYS A 271 -14.67 17.07 -25.39
C LYS A 271 -16.08 17.57 -25.13
N VAL A 272 -16.85 17.82 -26.19
CA VAL A 272 -18.31 17.97 -26.08
C VAL A 272 -18.91 16.60 -25.69
N HIS A 273 -19.52 16.55 -24.52
CA HIS A 273 -20.18 15.36 -23.98
C HIS A 273 -21.62 15.26 -24.48
N GLU A 274 -22.31 16.40 -24.52
CA GLU A 274 -23.73 16.52 -24.86
C GLU A 274 -24.00 17.88 -25.52
N GLU A 275 -24.98 17.90 -26.42
CA GLU A 275 -25.44 19.10 -27.15
C GLU A 275 -26.92 19.33 -26.81
N LEU A 276 -27.24 20.51 -26.27
CA LEU A 276 -28.60 20.91 -25.90
C LEU A 276 -29.07 22.07 -26.77
N LEU A 277 -30.32 22.03 -27.22
CA LEU A 277 -30.97 23.19 -27.83
C LEU A 277 -31.63 24.06 -26.74
N ALA A 278 -31.53 25.38 -26.85
CA ALA A 278 -32.20 26.31 -25.95
C ALA A 278 -32.58 27.62 -26.64
N SER A 279 -33.47 28.40 -26.02
CA SER A 279 -33.73 29.78 -26.44
C SER A 279 -32.57 30.71 -26.06
N ALA A 280 -32.45 31.83 -26.77
CA ALA A 280 -31.46 32.87 -26.44
C ALA A 280 -31.63 33.43 -25.01
N ASP A 281 -32.86 33.45 -24.50
CA ASP A 281 -33.16 33.87 -23.13
C ASP A 281 -32.64 32.88 -22.09
N VAL A 282 -32.74 31.57 -22.34
CA VAL A 282 -32.15 30.53 -21.47
C VAL A 282 -30.62 30.62 -21.49
N ILE A 283 -29.99 30.80 -22.66
CA ILE A 283 -28.54 30.99 -22.78
C ILE A 283 -28.08 32.27 -22.03
N SER A 284 -28.83 33.36 -22.17
CA SER A 284 -28.62 34.61 -21.43
C SER A 284 -28.76 34.39 -19.91
N ALA A 285 -29.75 33.61 -19.47
CA ALA A 285 -29.97 33.27 -18.07
C ALA A 285 -28.84 32.42 -17.49
N ILE A 286 -28.27 31.45 -18.22
CA ILE A 286 -27.07 30.70 -17.78
C ILE A 286 -25.87 31.66 -17.61
N TYR A 287 -25.66 32.58 -18.55
CA TYR A 287 -24.64 33.64 -18.41
C TYR A 287 -24.90 34.58 -17.22
N ALA A 288 -26.16 34.83 -16.87
CA ALA A 288 -26.54 35.63 -15.71
C ALA A 288 -26.37 34.86 -14.39
N MET A 289 -26.64 33.54 -14.37
CA MET A 289 -26.39 32.67 -13.22
C MET A 289 -24.91 32.64 -12.84
N GLU A 290 -24.00 32.44 -13.80
CA GLU A 290 -22.56 32.49 -13.52
C GLU A 290 -22.11 33.90 -13.10
N ARG A 291 -22.72 34.94 -13.67
CA ARG A 291 -22.46 36.33 -13.24
C ARG A 291 -22.90 36.57 -11.80
N ASN A 292 -24.02 36.00 -11.39
CA ASN A 292 -24.53 36.08 -10.01
C ASN A 292 -23.72 35.19 -9.05
N ARG A 293 -23.24 34.03 -9.51
CA ARG A 293 -22.30 33.14 -8.78
C ARG A 293 -20.93 33.79 -8.58
N SER A 294 -20.52 34.64 -9.53
CA SER A 294 -19.28 35.44 -9.48
C SER A 294 -19.44 36.77 -8.75
N ALA A 295 -20.66 37.31 -8.69
CA ALA A 295 -21.00 38.55 -7.98
C ALA A 295 -21.42 38.32 -6.52
N ALA A 296 -21.86 37.11 -6.18
CA ALA A 296 -21.67 36.57 -4.85
C ALA A 296 -20.16 36.64 -4.56
N ILE A 297 -19.77 37.36 -3.51
CA ILE A 297 -18.36 37.55 -3.14
C ILE A 297 -17.86 36.24 -2.55
N VAL A 298 -17.55 35.27 -3.42
CA VAL A 298 -16.76 34.10 -3.08
C VAL A 298 -15.39 34.62 -2.66
N PRO A 299 -14.96 34.42 -1.40
CA PRO A 299 -13.65 34.86 -0.94
C PRO A 299 -12.54 34.32 -1.83
N GLU A 300 -11.45 35.06 -1.97
CA GLU A 300 -10.33 34.63 -2.82
C GLU A 300 -9.71 33.31 -2.33
N SER A 301 -9.69 33.11 -1.00
CA SER A 301 -9.35 31.83 -0.36
C SER A 301 -10.24 30.68 -0.83
N SER A 302 -11.55 30.90 -0.99
CA SER A 302 -12.50 29.90 -1.49
C SER A 302 -12.29 29.54 -2.97
N ARG A 303 -11.74 30.43 -3.80
CA ARG A 303 -11.28 30.10 -5.16
C ARG A 303 -9.95 29.34 -5.16
N ALA A 304 -9.02 29.74 -4.30
CA ALA A 304 -7.71 29.11 -4.15
C ALA A 304 -7.83 27.66 -3.65
N ILE A 305 -8.64 27.41 -2.63
CA ILE A 305 -8.91 26.06 -2.12
C ILE A 305 -9.72 25.21 -3.10
N GLY A 306 -10.60 25.82 -3.90
CA GLY A 306 -11.26 25.16 -5.03
C GLY A 306 -10.24 24.64 -6.05
N THR A 307 -9.29 25.48 -6.46
CA THR A 307 -8.22 25.13 -7.39
C THR A 307 -7.35 23.96 -6.89
N PHE A 308 -7.11 23.88 -5.57
CA PHE A 308 -6.46 22.73 -4.95
C PHE A 308 -7.35 21.48 -5.04
N ARG A 309 -8.62 21.56 -4.63
CA ARG A 309 -9.58 20.45 -4.67
C ARG A 309 -9.77 19.89 -6.08
N ASP A 310 -9.87 20.73 -7.10
CA ASP A 310 -9.99 20.32 -8.51
C ASP A 310 -8.80 19.46 -8.97
N VAL A 311 -7.58 19.76 -8.48
CA VAL A 311 -6.38 18.97 -8.79
C VAL A 311 -6.43 17.62 -8.09
N ILE A 312 -6.88 17.55 -6.83
CA ILE A 312 -7.01 16.29 -6.11
C ILE A 312 -8.15 15.43 -6.69
N GLU A 313 -9.26 16.04 -7.11
CA GLU A 313 -10.36 15.36 -7.81
C GLU A 313 -9.88 14.75 -9.13
N ALA A 314 -9.13 15.52 -9.94
CA ALA A 314 -8.51 15.02 -11.14
C ALA A 314 -7.52 13.87 -10.84
N ALA A 315 -6.63 14.03 -9.86
CA ALA A 315 -5.69 13.00 -9.45
C ALA A 315 -6.37 11.69 -9.02
N HIS A 316 -7.46 11.80 -8.25
CA HIS A 316 -8.29 10.66 -7.82
C HIS A 316 -8.91 9.96 -9.03
N SER A 317 -9.47 10.72 -9.98
CA SER A 317 -10.09 10.17 -11.20
C SER A 317 -9.10 9.41 -12.09
N TYR A 318 -7.81 9.79 -12.09
CA TYR A 318 -6.76 9.06 -12.80
C TYR A 318 -6.19 7.87 -12.03
N GLY A 319 -6.54 7.70 -10.75
CA GLY A 319 -5.96 6.70 -9.85
C GLY A 319 -4.51 7.01 -9.46
N ALA A 320 -4.18 8.29 -9.25
CA ALA A 320 -2.83 8.71 -8.88
C ALA A 320 -2.46 8.30 -7.43
N SER A 321 -1.20 7.89 -7.22
CA SER A 321 -0.66 7.61 -5.88
C SER A 321 -0.12 8.87 -5.20
N ASP A 322 0.46 9.79 -5.99
CA ASP A 322 1.11 11.00 -5.49
C ASP A 322 0.83 12.18 -6.45
N VAL A 323 0.52 13.34 -5.89
CA VAL A 323 0.42 14.62 -6.61
C VAL A 323 1.64 15.47 -6.28
N HIS A 324 2.34 15.93 -7.30
CA HIS A 324 3.54 16.76 -7.19
C HIS A 324 3.27 18.15 -7.78
N TRP A 325 3.66 19.18 -7.03
CA TRP A 325 3.68 20.58 -7.46
C TRP A 325 5.15 21.02 -7.48
N GLU A 326 5.72 21.19 -8.68
CA GLU A 326 7.13 21.49 -8.88
C GLU A 326 7.32 22.97 -9.28
N ASP A 327 7.63 23.85 -8.31
CA ASP A 327 7.93 25.28 -8.57
C ASP A 327 9.44 25.46 -8.79
N ARG A 328 9.82 26.13 -9.89
CA ARG A 328 11.21 26.33 -10.31
C ARG A 328 11.42 27.79 -10.70
N ASP A 329 12.41 28.47 -10.13
CA ASP A 329 12.63 29.90 -10.34
C ASP A 329 12.95 30.29 -11.79
N PHE A 330 13.56 29.37 -12.55
CA PHE A 330 13.83 29.53 -13.98
C PHE A 330 12.58 29.33 -14.88
N SER A 331 11.46 28.88 -14.33
CA SER A 331 10.17 28.72 -15.02
C SER A 331 9.22 29.84 -14.62
N SER A 332 8.39 30.33 -15.55
CA SER A 332 7.27 31.23 -15.23
C SER A 332 6.06 30.51 -14.62
N GLU A 333 6.01 29.18 -14.76
CA GLU A 333 4.90 28.33 -14.36
C GLU A 333 5.36 27.18 -13.45
N VAL A 334 4.45 26.70 -12.60
CA VAL A 334 4.61 25.48 -11.80
C VAL A 334 4.10 24.28 -12.59
N GLU A 335 4.87 23.19 -12.65
CA GLU A 335 4.37 21.93 -13.20
C GLU A 335 3.58 21.15 -12.14
N VAL A 336 2.31 20.85 -12.41
CA VAL A 336 1.49 19.93 -11.60
C VAL A 336 1.53 18.55 -12.25
N ARG A 337 1.99 17.55 -11.51
CA ARG A 337 2.31 16.21 -12.03
C ARG A 337 1.70 15.13 -11.14
N PHE A 338 1.19 14.06 -11.74
CA PHE A 338 0.59 12.92 -11.05
C PHE A 338 1.45 11.67 -11.26
N ARG A 339 1.70 10.93 -10.18
CA ARG A 339 2.25 9.57 -10.26
C ARG A 339 1.11 8.58 -10.46
N VAL A 340 1.11 7.86 -11.58
CA VAL A 340 0.04 6.91 -11.92
C VAL A 340 0.65 5.63 -12.47
N ASP A 341 0.40 4.50 -11.82
CA ASP A 341 1.12 3.22 -12.02
C ASP A 341 2.66 3.33 -11.92
N GLY A 342 3.15 4.22 -11.04
CA GLY A 342 4.58 4.45 -10.80
C GLY A 342 5.23 5.51 -11.71
N ASP A 343 4.74 5.65 -12.95
CA ASP A 343 5.18 6.68 -13.89
C ASP A 343 4.69 8.09 -13.50
N LEU A 344 5.46 9.14 -13.81
CA LEU A 344 5.18 10.52 -13.38
C LEU A 344 4.84 11.44 -14.58
N TYR A 345 3.56 11.79 -14.72
CA TYR A 345 3.02 12.55 -15.85
C TYR A 345 2.66 13.98 -15.46
N THR A 346 2.88 14.93 -16.36
CA THR A 346 2.41 16.32 -16.22
C THR A 346 0.93 16.39 -16.57
N PHE A 347 0.13 16.94 -15.65
CA PHE A 347 -1.31 17.16 -15.83
C PHE A 347 -1.59 18.56 -16.37
N ARG A 348 -1.04 19.59 -15.71
CA ARG A 348 -1.17 20.98 -16.15
C ARG A 348 -0.02 21.85 -15.66
N ARG A 349 0.17 22.99 -16.31
CA ARG A 349 1.00 24.09 -15.80
C ARG A 349 0.11 25.21 -15.28
N LEU A 350 0.56 25.90 -14.24
CA LEU A 350 -0.19 26.95 -13.54
C LEU A 350 0.72 28.13 -13.20
N SER A 351 0.14 29.33 -13.08
CA SER A 351 0.90 30.49 -12.60
C SER A 351 1.32 30.31 -11.14
N LYS A 352 2.54 30.76 -10.82
CA LYS A 352 3.10 30.66 -9.46
C LYS A 352 2.21 31.29 -8.39
N GLU A 353 1.59 32.42 -8.72
CA GLU A 353 0.68 33.11 -7.81
C GLU A 353 -0.54 32.24 -7.46
N MET A 354 -1.17 31.63 -8.48
CA MET A 354 -2.32 30.74 -8.28
C MET A 354 -1.92 29.53 -7.43
N VAL A 355 -0.78 28.90 -7.71
CA VAL A 355 -0.29 27.75 -6.93
C VAL A 355 -0.01 28.14 -5.49
N ARG A 356 0.75 29.22 -5.27
CA ARG A 356 1.11 29.68 -3.91
C ARG A 356 -0.13 30.00 -3.08
N LYS A 357 -1.13 30.66 -3.66
CA LYS A 357 -2.43 30.91 -3.01
C LYS A 357 -3.18 29.61 -2.72
N SER A 358 -3.24 28.68 -3.68
CA SER A 358 -3.95 27.40 -3.55
C SER A 358 -3.35 26.51 -2.46
N LEU A 359 -2.02 26.38 -2.44
CA LEU A 359 -1.29 25.60 -1.43
C LEU A 359 -1.39 26.25 -0.05
N ALA A 360 -1.27 27.57 0.06
CA ALA A 360 -1.42 28.28 1.33
C ALA A 360 -2.83 28.11 1.94
N ALA A 361 -3.88 28.32 1.14
CA ALA A 361 -5.26 28.14 1.59
C ALA A 361 -5.56 26.68 1.98
N ALA A 362 -5.15 25.71 1.15
CA ALA A 362 -5.32 24.30 1.46
C ALA A 362 -4.59 23.87 2.73
N TYR A 363 -3.37 24.37 2.96
CA TYR A 363 -2.63 24.07 4.18
C TYR A 363 -3.27 24.72 5.42
N GLN A 364 -3.72 25.97 5.34
CA GLN A 364 -4.32 26.67 6.48
C GLN A 364 -5.70 26.12 6.86
N ASP A 365 -6.54 25.80 5.88
CA ASP A 365 -7.95 25.42 6.12
C ASP A 365 -8.17 23.91 6.31
N LEU A 366 -7.32 23.05 5.73
CA LEU A 366 -7.54 21.59 5.68
C LEU A 366 -6.58 20.75 6.54
N VAL A 367 -5.47 21.34 7.00
CA VAL A 367 -4.52 20.63 7.86
C VAL A 367 -5.05 20.47 9.27
N GLN A 368 -4.87 19.29 9.85
CA GLN A 368 -5.22 19.04 11.25
C GLN A 368 -4.39 19.92 12.20
N ARG A 369 -5.02 20.53 13.20
CA ARG A 369 -4.42 21.54 14.10
C ARG A 369 -3.23 21.07 14.97
N ASN A 370 -2.79 19.82 14.85
CA ASN A 370 -1.68 19.23 15.60
C ASN A 370 -0.60 18.63 14.66
N THR A 371 -0.16 19.37 13.64
CA THR A 371 0.94 18.94 12.77
C THR A 371 2.31 19.37 13.26
N ASN A 372 3.31 18.50 13.04
CA ASN A 372 4.70 18.67 13.48
C ASN A 372 5.48 19.80 12.76
N SER A 373 4.80 20.70 12.02
CA SER A 373 5.44 21.66 11.10
C SER A 373 4.76 23.04 11.07
N GLY A 374 3.97 23.37 12.10
CA GLY A 374 3.28 24.66 12.23
C GLY A 374 2.00 24.78 11.39
N GLU A 375 1.23 25.83 11.69
CA GLU A 375 -0.15 26.05 11.19
C GLU A 375 -0.24 26.74 9.82
N THR A 376 0.88 27.22 9.27
CA THR A 376 0.90 28.01 8.02
C THR A 376 1.89 27.44 7.00
N PHE A 377 1.54 27.52 5.71
CA PHE A 377 2.43 27.06 4.65
C PHE A 377 3.63 28.01 4.47
N GLN A 378 4.84 27.45 4.47
CA GLN A 378 6.10 28.16 4.35
C GLN A 378 6.95 27.49 3.25
N PRO A 379 7.00 28.06 2.03
CA PRO A 379 7.81 27.52 0.93
C PRO A 379 9.31 27.39 1.24
N THR A 380 9.79 28.14 2.24
CA THR A 380 11.20 28.20 2.68
C THR A 380 11.55 27.16 3.74
N ALA A 381 10.60 26.36 4.22
CA ALA A 381 10.81 25.37 5.27
C ALA A 381 10.26 24.00 4.87
N PRO A 382 10.92 22.88 5.25
CA PRO A 382 10.32 21.56 5.12
C PRO A 382 9.10 21.43 6.04
N GLN A 383 7.97 20.94 5.52
CA GLN A 383 6.76 20.73 6.33
C GLN A 383 6.10 19.38 6.02
N SER A 384 5.56 18.74 7.06
CA SER A 384 4.81 17.48 6.95
C SER A 384 3.44 17.63 7.62
N ALA A 385 2.38 17.28 6.91
CA ALA A 385 1.00 17.39 7.39
C ALA A 385 0.11 16.24 6.92
N MET A 386 -1.03 16.05 7.59
CA MET A 386 -2.10 15.14 7.17
C MET A 386 -3.37 15.95 6.94
N ILE A 387 -3.98 15.77 5.77
CA ILE A 387 -5.20 16.45 5.34
C ILE A 387 -6.28 15.41 5.02
N PRO A 388 -7.32 15.25 5.85
CA PRO A 388 -8.51 14.49 5.47
C PRO A 388 -9.35 15.31 4.49
N LEU A 389 -9.71 14.71 3.35
CA LEU A 389 -10.50 15.34 2.30
C LEU A 389 -11.52 14.34 1.74
N VAL A 390 -12.79 14.74 1.67
CA VAL A 390 -13.81 14.00 0.91
C VAL A 390 -13.71 14.42 -0.56
N VAL A 391 -13.56 13.44 -1.46
CA VAL A 391 -13.48 13.66 -2.91
C VAL A 391 -14.52 12.77 -3.58
N ALA A 392 -15.48 13.40 -4.27
CA ALA A 392 -16.72 12.77 -4.73
C ALA A 392 -17.47 12.04 -3.59
N ALA A 393 -17.32 10.71 -3.49
CA ALA A 393 -17.90 9.88 -2.44
C ALA A 393 -16.85 9.15 -1.57
N ASP A 394 -15.56 9.26 -1.91
CA ASP A 394 -14.48 8.60 -1.18
C ASP A 394 -13.88 9.56 -0.14
N LEU A 395 -13.55 9.03 1.04
CA LEU A 395 -12.71 9.73 2.01
C LEU A 395 -11.25 9.46 1.66
N LEU A 396 -10.45 10.50 1.51
CA LEU A 396 -9.02 10.43 1.27
C LEU A 396 -8.24 11.10 2.41
N ASN A 397 -7.09 10.56 2.76
CA ASN A 397 -6.10 11.20 3.61
C ASN A 397 -4.88 11.57 2.76
N LEU A 398 -4.65 12.86 2.55
CA LEU A 398 -3.47 13.35 1.84
C LEU A 398 -2.33 13.52 2.84
N ARG A 399 -1.23 12.79 2.64
CA ARG A 399 0.02 13.02 3.36
C ARG A 399 0.83 14.08 2.61
N TRP A 400 0.84 15.28 3.16
CA TRP A 400 1.57 16.44 2.64
C TRP A 400 3.04 16.40 3.04
N GLN A 401 3.92 16.64 2.08
CA GLN A 401 5.34 16.93 2.30
C GLN A 401 5.76 18.10 1.41
N SER A 402 6.29 19.18 1.99
CA SER A 402 6.94 20.27 1.25
C SER A 402 8.43 20.33 1.55
N SER A 403 9.21 20.79 0.58
CA SER A 403 10.66 20.99 0.73
C SER A 403 11.14 22.21 -0.06
N PRO A 404 11.93 23.12 0.54
CA PRO A 404 12.58 24.21 -0.17
C PRO A 404 13.70 23.68 -1.06
N LEU A 405 13.87 24.28 -2.24
CA LEU A 405 14.96 23.99 -3.17
C LEU A 405 15.86 25.22 -3.33
N VAL A 406 17.05 25.03 -3.92
CA VAL A 406 17.99 26.13 -4.20
C VAL A 406 17.40 27.20 -5.15
N GLY A 407 16.39 26.84 -5.95
CA GLY A 407 15.69 27.74 -6.86
C GLY A 407 14.21 27.37 -7.03
N GLY A 408 13.45 27.38 -5.92
CA GLY A 408 12.02 27.06 -5.88
C GLY A 408 11.64 26.23 -4.66
N TYR A 409 10.56 25.44 -4.79
CA TYR A 409 10.13 24.47 -3.78
C TYR A 409 9.33 23.34 -4.45
N ASP A 410 9.30 22.18 -3.79
CA ASP A 410 8.41 21.07 -4.15
C ASP A 410 7.35 20.86 -3.07
N VAL A 411 6.12 20.53 -3.49
CA VAL A 411 5.08 19.95 -2.62
C VAL A 411 4.62 18.62 -3.20
N ALA A 412 4.78 17.55 -2.44
CA ALA A 412 4.29 16.21 -2.75
C ALA A 412 3.14 15.85 -1.80
N LEU A 413 2.04 15.35 -2.36
CA LEU A 413 0.85 14.91 -1.64
C LEU A 413 0.64 13.43 -1.97
N ARG A 414 0.93 12.52 -1.04
CA ARG A 414 0.57 11.12 -1.22
C ARG A 414 -0.91 10.92 -0.90
N MET A 415 -1.61 10.28 -1.83
CA MET A 415 -3.04 9.96 -1.69
C MET A 415 -3.17 8.63 -0.97
N LEU A 416 -3.80 8.65 0.21
CA LEU A 416 -4.11 7.46 1.01
C LEU A 416 -5.63 7.29 1.05
N ASP A 417 -6.14 6.08 0.83
CA ASP A 417 -7.53 5.68 1.11
C ASP A 417 -7.90 5.95 2.59
N GLY A 418 -8.89 6.81 2.82
CA GLY A 418 -9.44 7.13 4.13
C GLY A 418 -10.62 6.24 4.55
N ASN A 419 -11.07 5.30 3.71
CA ASN A 419 -12.24 4.47 4.00
C ASN A 419 -11.92 3.31 4.97
N PHE A 420 -11.82 3.66 6.25
CA PHE A 420 -11.50 2.70 7.32
C PHE A 420 -12.65 1.75 7.67
N LYS A 421 -13.88 2.01 7.18
CA LYS A 421 -15.04 1.15 7.43
C LYS A 421 -15.06 -0.07 6.51
N ASN A 422 -14.78 0.14 5.21
CA ASN A 422 -14.76 -0.90 4.19
C ASN A 422 -13.37 -0.99 3.52
N PRO A 423 -12.32 -1.37 4.27
CA PRO A 423 -10.94 -1.37 3.79
C PRO A 423 -10.74 -2.42 2.68
N LYS A 424 -10.49 -1.97 1.45
CA LYS A 424 -10.12 -2.86 0.32
C LYS A 424 -8.75 -3.46 0.58
N VAL A 425 -8.66 -4.79 0.70
CA VAL A 425 -7.40 -5.54 0.82
C VAL A 425 -7.09 -6.20 -0.51
N LEU A 426 -5.97 -5.84 -1.11
CA LEU A 426 -5.43 -6.52 -2.28
C LEU A 426 -4.79 -7.84 -1.82
N LEU A 427 -5.22 -8.98 -2.37
CA LEU A 427 -4.67 -10.29 -2.01
C LEU A 427 -3.34 -10.57 -2.72
N PRO A 428 -2.44 -11.40 -2.15
CA PRO A 428 -1.14 -11.74 -2.74
C PRO A 428 -1.23 -12.25 -4.20
N GLN A 429 -2.25 -13.06 -4.50
CA GLN A 429 -2.61 -13.53 -5.84
C GLN A 429 -2.85 -12.35 -6.80
N GLN A 430 -3.59 -11.33 -6.35
CA GLN A 430 -3.97 -10.16 -7.14
C GLN A 430 -2.81 -9.18 -7.33
N MET A 431 -1.78 -9.24 -6.49
CA MET A 431 -0.50 -8.56 -6.71
C MET A 431 0.33 -9.25 -7.82
N GLY A 432 -0.05 -10.48 -8.20
CA GLY A 432 0.66 -11.35 -9.13
C GLY A 432 1.78 -12.14 -8.47
N LEU A 433 1.59 -12.65 -7.25
CA LEU A 433 2.51 -13.66 -6.70
C LEU A 433 2.11 -15.06 -7.16
N GLU A 434 3.11 -15.87 -7.53
CA GLU A 434 2.91 -17.20 -8.14
C GLU A 434 2.69 -18.31 -7.10
N ALA A 435 2.16 -19.45 -7.54
CA ALA A 435 1.69 -20.55 -6.68
C ALA A 435 2.70 -21.00 -5.60
N SER A 436 3.98 -21.17 -5.93
CA SER A 436 4.99 -21.59 -4.94
C SER A 436 5.30 -20.50 -3.91
N GLN A 437 5.17 -19.22 -4.26
CA GLN A 437 5.31 -18.09 -3.33
C GLN A 437 4.13 -18.00 -2.39
N LEU A 438 2.92 -18.24 -2.91
CA LEU A 438 1.68 -18.27 -2.14
C LEU A 438 1.70 -19.42 -1.13
N ALA A 439 2.19 -20.60 -1.51
CA ALA A 439 2.38 -21.73 -0.60
C ALA A 439 3.33 -21.39 0.56
N ILE A 440 4.43 -20.67 0.29
CA ILE A 440 5.33 -20.18 1.34
C ILE A 440 4.59 -19.19 2.27
N ILE A 441 3.85 -18.23 1.71
CA ILE A 441 3.07 -17.24 2.48
C ILE A 441 2.01 -17.92 3.37
N GLU A 442 1.29 -18.91 2.85
CA GLU A 442 0.30 -19.69 3.61
C GLU A 442 0.96 -20.47 4.75
N ALA A 443 2.08 -21.14 4.47
CA ALA A 443 2.86 -21.86 5.48
C ALA A 443 3.46 -20.93 6.55
N LEU A 444 3.70 -19.64 6.24
CA LEU A 444 4.09 -18.60 7.21
C LEU A 444 2.89 -18.06 8.00
N GLY A 445 1.65 -18.28 7.55
CA GLY A 445 0.45 -18.02 8.35
C GLY A 445 0.37 -18.91 9.60
N ARG A 446 0.91 -20.14 9.51
CA ARG A 446 0.74 -21.22 10.49
C ARG A 446 1.90 -21.41 11.48
N VAL A 447 3.03 -20.70 11.32
CA VAL A 447 4.17 -20.81 12.25
C VAL A 447 3.89 -20.17 13.61
N SER A 448 4.47 -20.77 14.66
CA SER A 448 4.61 -20.20 16.00
C SER A 448 6.06 -19.72 16.20
N GLY A 449 6.25 -18.45 16.55
CA GLY A 449 7.58 -17.86 16.70
C GLY A 449 8.28 -17.50 15.38
N GLY A 450 9.43 -16.86 15.51
CA GLY A 450 10.28 -16.42 14.39
C GLY A 450 9.75 -15.22 13.62
N ALA A 451 10.54 -14.73 12.67
CA ALA A 451 10.37 -13.50 11.93
C ALA A 451 10.38 -13.73 10.41
N LEU A 452 9.46 -13.05 9.72
CA LEU A 452 9.49 -12.82 8.27
C LEU A 452 9.96 -11.40 7.98
N PHE A 453 10.95 -11.26 7.09
CA PHE A 453 11.38 -9.98 6.56
C PHE A 453 10.95 -9.80 5.10
N VAL A 454 10.13 -8.77 4.85
CA VAL A 454 9.74 -8.31 3.52
C VAL A 454 10.63 -7.13 3.13
N THR A 455 11.43 -7.27 2.08
CA THR A 455 12.43 -6.25 1.72
C THR A 455 12.24 -5.69 0.32
N GLY A 456 12.98 -4.64 0.00
CA GLY A 456 12.89 -3.93 -1.28
C GLY A 456 12.95 -2.42 -1.12
N GLU A 457 12.98 -1.73 -2.25
CA GLU A 457 13.05 -0.27 -2.37
C GLU A 457 11.82 0.44 -1.75
N THR A 458 11.87 1.77 -1.62
CA THR A 458 10.70 2.58 -1.24
C THR A 458 9.63 2.50 -2.33
N GLY A 459 8.38 2.28 -1.93
CA GLY A 459 7.27 2.15 -2.89
C GLY A 459 7.16 0.76 -3.55
N SER A 460 7.89 -0.26 -3.08
CA SER A 460 7.75 -1.64 -3.56
C SER A 460 6.52 -2.40 -3.03
N ALA A 461 5.56 -1.72 -2.38
CA ALA A 461 4.34 -2.28 -1.77
C ALA A 461 4.53 -3.26 -0.58
N LYS A 462 5.63 -3.13 0.18
CA LYS A 462 5.94 -3.98 1.36
C LYS A 462 4.80 -3.99 2.39
N SER A 463 4.35 -2.80 2.82
CA SER A 463 3.24 -2.65 3.79
C SER A 463 1.91 -3.19 3.25
N THR A 464 1.70 -3.16 1.92
CA THR A 464 0.53 -3.76 1.26
C THR A 464 0.55 -5.28 1.40
N LEU A 465 1.69 -5.94 1.17
CA LEU A 465 1.84 -7.38 1.36
C LEU A 465 1.70 -7.77 2.84
N LEU A 466 2.35 -7.05 3.76
CA LEU A 466 2.22 -7.27 5.21
C LEU A 466 0.75 -7.18 5.67
N ARG A 467 0.01 -6.18 5.18
CA ARG A 467 -1.44 -6.04 5.42
C ARG A 467 -2.27 -7.18 4.82
N ALA A 468 -1.93 -7.65 3.62
CA ALA A 468 -2.59 -8.80 3.01
C ALA A 468 -2.36 -10.08 3.83
N MET A 469 -1.14 -10.30 4.31
CA MET A 469 -0.80 -11.41 5.20
C MET A 469 -1.51 -11.30 6.56
N SER A 470 -1.74 -10.11 7.12
CA SER A 470 -2.44 -9.96 8.42
C SER A 470 -3.94 -10.23 8.29
N PHE A 471 -4.49 -9.86 7.14
CA PHE A 471 -5.85 -10.22 6.75
C PHE A 471 -6.03 -11.73 6.54
N LEU A 472 -5.06 -12.41 5.89
CA LEU A 472 -5.11 -13.85 5.57
C LEU A 472 -4.78 -14.80 6.74
N LYS A 473 -4.59 -14.32 7.97
CA LYS A 473 -4.26 -15.18 9.12
C LYS A 473 -5.42 -16.13 9.47
N ASP A 474 -5.15 -17.43 9.54
CA ASP A 474 -6.10 -18.46 9.97
C ASP A 474 -6.70 -18.12 11.36
N ALA A 475 -8.04 -18.19 11.47
CA ALA A 475 -8.81 -17.83 12.66
C ALA A 475 -8.49 -16.43 13.23
N ARG A 476 -8.38 -15.44 12.35
CA ARG A 476 -8.06 -14.03 12.67
C ARG A 476 -8.89 -13.43 13.80
N ASP A 477 -10.17 -13.74 13.83
CA ASP A 477 -11.15 -13.32 14.84
C ASP A 477 -10.85 -13.90 16.23
N LEU A 478 -10.18 -15.05 16.30
CA LEU A 478 -9.73 -15.70 17.54
C LEU A 478 -8.28 -15.32 17.93
N ARG A 479 -7.64 -14.37 17.23
CA ARG A 479 -6.23 -14.00 17.42
C ARG A 479 -6.04 -12.51 17.65
N LYS A 480 -5.38 -12.14 18.75
CA LYS A 480 -5.01 -10.76 19.05
C LYS A 480 -3.79 -10.33 18.22
N GLN A 481 -4.04 -9.68 17.07
CA GLN A 481 -2.99 -9.13 16.21
C GLN A 481 -2.64 -7.68 16.58
N PHE A 482 -1.36 -7.34 16.51
CA PHE A 482 -0.86 -5.97 16.67
C PHE A 482 -0.06 -5.50 15.46
N ALA A 483 -0.08 -4.19 15.21
CA ALA A 483 0.88 -3.53 14.32
C ALA A 483 1.57 -2.38 15.05
N VAL A 484 2.82 -2.10 14.68
CA VAL A 484 3.60 -0.94 15.13
C VAL A 484 4.12 -0.22 13.89
N SER A 485 3.68 1.02 13.71
CA SER A 485 3.82 1.77 12.45
C SER A 485 4.33 3.18 12.70
N GLU A 486 5.10 3.77 11.76
CA GLU A 486 5.68 5.11 11.93
C GLU A 486 5.57 6.02 10.69
N PRO A 487 4.50 6.83 10.60
CA PRO A 487 3.21 6.65 11.29
C PRO A 487 2.43 5.47 10.67
N SER A 488 1.27 5.13 11.24
CA SER A 488 0.29 4.30 10.51
C SER A 488 -0.19 5.02 9.24
N GLU A 489 -0.17 4.32 8.11
CA GLU A 489 -0.77 4.81 6.86
C GLU A 489 -2.29 4.58 6.84
N TYR A 490 -2.75 3.48 7.45
CA TYR A 490 -4.15 3.03 7.44
C TYR A 490 -4.48 2.22 8.70
N PRO A 491 -5.47 2.62 9.53
CA PRO A 491 -6.01 1.73 10.56
C PRO A 491 -6.65 0.50 9.90
N MET A 492 -6.28 -0.68 10.40
CA MET A 492 -6.78 -1.98 9.94
C MET A 492 -7.77 -2.53 10.98
N PRO A 493 -9.10 -2.60 10.70
CA PRO A 493 -10.11 -2.93 11.69
C PRO A 493 -9.97 -4.27 12.42
N TRP A 494 -9.17 -5.21 11.89
CA TRP A 494 -8.93 -6.54 12.46
C TRP A 494 -7.67 -6.65 13.32
N LEU A 495 -6.90 -5.58 13.49
CA LEU A 495 -5.71 -5.59 14.35
C LEU A 495 -5.56 -4.28 15.14
N SER A 496 -4.78 -4.34 16.21
CA SER A 496 -4.50 -3.18 17.07
C SER A 496 -3.26 -2.46 16.56
N ASP A 497 -3.45 -1.41 15.76
CA ASP A 497 -2.35 -0.63 15.15
C ASP A 497 -1.90 0.52 16.07
N ILE A 498 -0.62 0.51 16.43
CA ILE A 498 0.02 1.49 17.30
C ILE A 498 0.89 2.39 16.43
N SER A 499 0.38 3.59 16.13
CA SER A 499 1.11 4.60 15.37
C SER A 499 2.07 5.38 16.26
N ILE A 500 3.37 5.26 15.99
CA ILE A 500 4.43 6.07 16.57
C ILE A 500 4.64 7.32 15.70
N THR A 501 4.62 8.49 16.32
CA THR A 501 4.90 9.76 15.63
C THR A 501 6.31 10.23 15.96
N ARG A 502 7.17 10.30 14.94
CA ARG A 502 8.51 10.90 15.00
C ARG A 502 8.43 12.40 14.75
N ARG A 503 9.11 13.23 15.55
CA ARG A 503 9.24 14.68 15.29
C ARG A 503 10.49 14.96 14.42
N PRO A 504 10.53 16.04 13.62
CA PRO A 504 11.68 16.34 12.75
C PRO A 504 12.99 16.63 13.50
N ASP A 505 12.88 17.12 14.73
CA ASP A 505 13.95 17.46 15.66
C ASP A 505 14.34 16.32 16.62
N GLU A 506 13.63 15.19 16.56
CA GLU A 506 13.80 14.05 17.45
C GLU A 506 15.06 13.25 17.11
N THR A 507 15.87 12.94 18.12
CA THR A 507 17.05 12.09 17.94
C THR A 507 16.65 10.64 17.66
N ASP A 508 17.50 9.89 16.94
CA ASP A 508 17.29 8.46 16.70
C ASP A 508 17.10 7.67 18.02
N GLN A 509 17.76 8.09 19.10
CA GLN A 509 17.66 7.46 20.42
C GLN A 509 16.29 7.67 21.08
N GLU A 510 15.71 8.88 20.99
CA GLU A 510 14.35 9.15 21.47
C GLU A 510 13.30 8.37 20.67
N ALA A 511 13.45 8.33 19.34
CA ALA A 511 12.56 7.58 18.47
C ALA A 511 12.63 6.07 18.78
N SER A 512 13.83 5.51 18.88
CA SER A 512 14.06 4.10 19.26
C SER A 512 13.45 3.78 20.63
N ARG A 513 13.53 4.72 21.59
CA ARG A 513 12.92 4.57 22.91
C ARG A 513 11.40 4.41 22.84
N LYS A 514 10.70 5.19 22.00
CA LYS A 514 9.24 5.04 21.80
C LYS A 514 8.87 3.64 21.30
N TYR A 515 9.58 3.12 20.30
CA TYR A 515 9.39 1.73 19.86
C TYR A 515 9.66 0.74 20.99
N ALA A 516 10.72 0.96 21.76
CA ALA A 516 11.10 0.07 22.83
C ALA A 516 10.09 0.05 24.00
N GLU A 517 9.41 1.16 24.27
CA GLU A 517 8.30 1.23 25.23
C GLU A 517 7.06 0.52 24.68
N VAL A 518 6.73 0.69 23.38
CA VAL A 518 5.62 -0.01 22.72
C VAL A 518 5.84 -1.53 22.71
N ILE A 519 6.98 -2.03 22.22
CA ILE A 519 7.24 -3.47 22.06
C ILE A 519 7.27 -4.18 23.43
N ARG A 520 7.88 -3.57 24.46
CA ARG A 520 7.86 -4.13 25.82
C ARG A 520 6.46 -4.14 26.45
N THR A 521 5.59 -3.19 26.09
CA THR A 521 4.18 -3.25 26.45
C THR A 521 3.50 -4.40 25.71
N LEU A 522 3.74 -4.56 24.40
CA LEU A 522 3.16 -5.65 23.60
C LEU A 522 3.47 -7.04 24.15
N MET A 523 4.68 -7.28 24.67
CA MET A 523 5.05 -8.54 25.35
C MET A 523 4.13 -8.93 26.52
N ARG A 524 3.32 -8.00 27.04
CA ARG A 524 2.39 -8.22 28.16
C ARG A 524 0.91 -8.10 27.75
N MET A 525 0.64 -7.93 26.46
CA MET A 525 -0.69 -7.68 25.89
C MET A 525 -1.29 -8.90 25.16
N ASP A 526 -0.75 -10.09 25.43
CA ASP A 526 -1.12 -11.37 24.80
C ASP A 526 -1.10 -11.33 23.25
N PRO A 527 0.04 -10.99 22.61
CA PRO A 527 0.11 -10.81 21.17
C PRO A 527 0.19 -12.16 20.44
N CYS A 528 -0.83 -12.49 19.66
CA CYS A 528 -0.83 -13.71 18.83
C CYS A 528 0.02 -13.57 17.55
N ASP A 529 0.21 -12.34 17.06
CA ASP A 529 1.00 -12.01 15.86
C ASP A 529 1.32 -10.50 15.89
N VAL A 530 2.55 -10.11 15.56
CA VAL A 530 2.98 -8.70 15.58
C VAL A 530 3.62 -8.29 14.27
N THR A 531 3.09 -7.22 13.67
CA THR A 531 3.66 -6.58 12.49
C THR A 531 4.42 -5.32 12.88
N VAL A 532 5.74 -5.28 12.75
CA VAL A 532 6.55 -4.06 12.92
C VAL A 532 6.82 -3.51 11.53
N ASN A 533 6.13 -2.44 11.10
CA ASN A 533 6.07 -2.06 9.68
C ASN A 533 7.45 -1.81 9.04
N GLU A 534 8.42 -1.30 9.79
CA GLU A 534 9.81 -1.13 9.33
C GLU A 534 10.80 -1.22 10.52
N ILE A 535 11.94 -1.87 10.34
CA ILE A 535 13.07 -1.84 11.30
C ILE A 535 14.20 -0.97 10.75
N ARG A 536 14.60 0.05 11.51
CA ARG A 536 15.57 1.08 11.09
C ARG A 536 16.90 1.05 11.85
N ASP A 537 16.89 0.54 13.08
CA ASP A 537 18.00 0.60 14.04
C ASP A 537 18.12 -0.70 14.87
N HIS A 538 19.27 -0.86 15.52
CA HIS A 538 19.60 -2.01 16.36
C HIS A 538 18.69 -2.21 17.58
N VAL A 539 18.11 -1.14 18.16
CA VAL A 539 17.27 -1.25 19.36
C VAL A 539 15.95 -1.91 19.01
N VAL A 540 15.31 -1.45 17.93
CA VAL A 540 14.08 -2.07 17.42
C VAL A 540 14.36 -3.48 16.89
N ALA A 541 15.50 -3.70 16.23
CA ALA A 541 15.91 -5.02 15.74
C ALA A 541 16.07 -6.04 16.88
N ALA A 542 16.81 -5.70 17.94
CA ALA A 542 17.05 -6.60 19.08
C ALA A 542 15.75 -6.98 19.81
N LEU A 543 14.82 -6.03 19.97
CA LEU A 543 13.51 -6.29 20.56
C LEU A 543 12.63 -7.18 19.66
N VAL A 544 12.77 -7.07 18.34
CA VAL A 544 12.11 -7.98 17.39
C VAL A 544 12.69 -9.39 17.49
N VAL A 545 14.00 -9.55 17.70
CA VAL A 545 14.63 -10.86 17.97
C VAL A 545 14.10 -11.45 19.28
N GLU A 546 14.11 -10.69 20.37
CA GLU A 546 13.60 -11.12 21.68
C GLU A 546 12.13 -11.58 21.59
N LEU A 547 11.28 -10.83 20.89
CA LEU A 547 9.87 -11.16 20.71
C LEU A 547 9.66 -12.39 19.80
N ALA A 548 10.47 -12.53 18.74
CA ALA A 548 10.44 -13.68 17.82
C ALA A 548 10.90 -14.99 18.49
N LEU A 549 12.00 -14.95 19.25
CA LEU A 549 12.57 -16.10 19.96
C LEU A 549 11.72 -16.54 21.15
N THR A 550 10.91 -15.65 21.73
CA THR A 550 9.93 -15.98 22.79
C THR A 550 8.66 -16.65 22.24
N GLY A 551 8.57 -16.94 20.95
CA GLY A 551 7.49 -17.73 20.34
C GLY A 551 6.38 -16.92 19.67
N HIS A 552 6.55 -15.59 19.55
CA HIS A 552 5.58 -14.75 18.83
C HIS A 552 5.98 -14.64 17.35
N PRO A 553 5.08 -14.92 16.38
CA PRO A 553 5.40 -14.74 14.98
C PRO A 553 5.44 -13.24 14.63
N ILE A 554 6.59 -12.79 14.12
CA ILE A 554 6.85 -11.40 13.74
C ILE A 554 6.88 -11.25 12.23
N ARG A 555 6.35 -10.13 11.74
CA ARG A 555 6.43 -9.75 10.34
C ARG A 555 6.93 -8.31 10.25
N SER A 556 7.98 -8.08 9.47
CA SER A 556 8.56 -6.74 9.37
C SER A 556 9.07 -6.44 7.97
N SER A 557 9.38 -5.16 7.72
CA SER A 557 10.04 -4.74 6.48
C SER A 557 11.39 -4.09 6.69
N LEU A 558 12.26 -4.25 5.69
CA LEU A 558 13.58 -3.66 5.62
C LEU A 558 13.80 -2.99 4.27
N HIS A 559 14.77 -2.09 4.21
CA HIS A 559 15.33 -1.59 2.96
C HIS A 559 16.61 -2.37 2.62
N ALA A 560 16.47 -3.29 1.67
CA ALA A 560 17.53 -4.06 1.03
C ALA A 560 17.20 -4.20 -0.47
N ASP A 561 18.19 -4.58 -1.27
CA ASP A 561 18.10 -4.74 -2.73
C ASP A 561 17.93 -6.20 -3.19
N SER A 562 18.17 -7.14 -2.29
CA SER A 562 18.29 -8.57 -2.54
C SER A 562 18.01 -9.38 -1.26
N LEU A 563 17.58 -10.62 -1.42
CA LEU A 563 17.37 -11.57 -0.34
C LEU A 563 18.61 -11.75 0.56
N ILE A 564 19.78 -11.93 -0.05
CA ILE A 564 21.06 -12.04 0.68
C ILE A 564 21.45 -10.69 1.30
N GLY A 565 21.22 -9.57 0.59
CA GLY A 565 21.42 -8.23 1.12
C GLY A 565 20.57 -7.94 2.36
N ALA A 566 19.37 -8.51 2.46
CA ALA A 566 18.54 -8.42 3.66
C ALA A 566 19.15 -9.15 4.86
N VAL A 567 19.67 -10.37 4.68
CA VAL A 567 20.37 -11.11 5.76
C VAL A 567 21.66 -10.38 6.17
N MET A 568 22.44 -9.89 5.20
CA MET A 568 23.60 -9.04 5.46
C MET A 568 23.23 -7.74 6.20
N ARG A 569 22.02 -7.21 5.98
CA ARG A 569 21.52 -6.00 6.65
C ARG A 569 21.09 -6.25 8.09
N LEU A 570 20.61 -7.45 8.42
CA LEU A 570 20.32 -7.88 9.80
C LEU A 570 21.62 -7.97 10.62
N VAL A 571 22.62 -8.70 10.11
CA VAL A 571 23.91 -8.93 10.80
C VAL A 571 24.81 -7.68 10.80
N GLY A 572 24.66 -6.79 9.81
CA GLY A 572 25.58 -5.68 9.57
C GLY A 572 24.98 -4.27 9.67
N GLY A 573 25.76 -3.29 9.20
CA GLY A 573 25.32 -1.91 9.02
C GLY A 573 24.82 -1.23 10.31
N ARG A 574 23.52 -0.91 10.35
CA ARG A 574 22.86 -0.21 11.47
C ARG A 574 22.08 -1.14 12.42
N LEU A 575 21.85 -2.40 12.04
CA LEU A 575 21.04 -3.33 12.84
C LEU A 575 21.94 -4.20 13.74
N GLN A 576 23.08 -4.65 13.22
CA GLN A 576 24.17 -5.27 13.99
C GLN A 576 23.71 -6.43 14.89
N LEU A 577 22.73 -7.22 14.42
CA LEU A 577 22.28 -8.39 15.17
C LEU A 577 23.40 -9.44 15.24
N PRO A 578 23.53 -10.16 16.37
CA PRO A 578 24.40 -11.32 16.49
C PRO A 578 24.14 -12.32 15.36
N VAL A 579 25.22 -12.83 14.76
CA VAL A 579 25.10 -13.70 13.57
C VAL A 579 24.47 -15.06 13.92
N ASP A 580 24.71 -15.52 15.14
CA ASP A 580 24.13 -16.70 15.78
C ASP A 580 22.63 -16.55 16.07
N GLU A 581 22.15 -15.36 16.42
CA GLU A 581 20.71 -15.06 16.52
C GLU A 581 20.07 -15.07 15.12
N VAL A 582 20.69 -14.44 14.14
CA VAL A 582 20.18 -14.38 12.75
C VAL A 582 20.19 -15.76 12.07
N ALA A 583 21.20 -16.59 12.36
CA ALA A 583 21.32 -17.97 11.90
C ALA A 583 20.46 -18.96 12.69
N SER A 584 19.70 -18.52 13.70
CA SER A 584 18.83 -19.43 14.46
C SER A 584 17.63 -19.89 13.64
N GLU A 585 17.43 -21.21 13.53
CA GLU A 585 16.22 -21.82 12.94
C GLU A 585 14.91 -21.31 13.55
N LYS A 586 14.94 -20.89 14.82
CA LYS A 586 13.77 -20.33 15.54
C LYS A 586 13.53 -18.86 15.24
N PHE A 587 14.48 -18.16 14.61
CA PHE A 587 14.38 -16.76 14.29
C PHE A 587 14.01 -16.52 12.83
N LEU A 588 14.78 -17.00 11.86
CA LEU A 588 14.64 -16.57 10.47
C LEU A 588 13.69 -17.47 9.66
N ASN A 589 12.37 -17.32 9.86
CA ASN A 589 11.36 -18.13 9.16
C ASN A 589 11.36 -17.96 7.65
N ALA A 590 11.54 -16.71 7.19
CA ALA A 590 11.58 -16.36 5.77
C ALA A 590 12.17 -14.97 5.52
N VAL A 591 12.77 -14.83 4.34
CA VAL A 591 13.23 -13.55 3.78
C VAL A 591 12.69 -13.41 2.38
N SER A 592 12.23 -12.21 2.03
CA SER A 592 11.74 -11.87 0.70
C SER A 592 12.23 -10.50 0.26
N ASN A 593 12.27 -10.28 -1.04
CA ASN A 593 12.62 -9.00 -1.66
C ASN A 593 11.70 -8.76 -2.86
N GLN A 594 11.11 -7.56 -2.96
CA GLN A 594 10.05 -7.27 -3.91
C GLN A 594 10.19 -5.90 -4.60
N LYS A 595 9.62 -5.79 -5.80
CA LYS A 595 9.63 -4.59 -6.66
C LYS A 595 8.33 -4.54 -7.47
N LEU A 596 7.69 -3.37 -7.52
CA LEU A 596 6.54 -3.15 -8.40
C LEU A 596 7.01 -2.89 -9.83
N ILE A 597 6.32 -3.51 -10.79
CA ILE A 597 6.58 -3.40 -12.22
C ILE A 597 5.27 -3.02 -12.93
N PRO A 598 5.26 -2.04 -13.86
CA PRO A 598 4.08 -1.70 -14.64
C PRO A 598 3.59 -2.85 -15.52
N LEU A 599 2.27 -3.06 -15.55
CA LEU A 599 1.62 -4.04 -16.44
C LEU A 599 1.42 -3.48 -17.84
N LEU A 600 1.69 -4.29 -18.86
CA LEU A 600 1.38 -3.96 -20.25
C LEU A 600 -0.12 -3.86 -20.49
N CYS A 601 -0.54 -2.91 -21.33
CA CYS A 601 -1.92 -2.87 -21.80
C CYS A 601 -2.22 -4.07 -22.72
N ALA A 602 -3.11 -4.96 -22.27
CA ALA A 602 -3.52 -6.15 -23.02
C ALA A 602 -4.06 -5.87 -24.44
N HIS A 603 -4.62 -4.68 -24.69
CA HIS A 603 -5.25 -4.32 -25.96
C HIS A 603 -4.30 -3.70 -27.00
N CYS A 604 -3.11 -3.24 -26.60
CA CYS A 604 -2.21 -2.54 -27.52
C CYS A 604 -0.72 -2.83 -27.34
N LYS A 605 -0.35 -3.78 -26.47
CA LYS A 605 1.03 -4.29 -26.41
C LYS A 605 1.45 -4.81 -27.79
N VAL A 606 2.70 -4.53 -28.17
CA VAL A 606 3.25 -4.92 -29.48
C VAL A 606 4.22 -6.09 -29.31
N PRO A 607 4.36 -7.00 -30.29
CA PRO A 607 5.33 -8.10 -30.22
C PRO A 607 6.75 -7.60 -29.93
N ALA A 608 7.48 -8.28 -29.05
CA ALA A 608 8.87 -7.89 -28.74
C ALA A 608 9.79 -7.97 -29.97
N ALA A 609 9.46 -8.83 -30.94
CA ALA A 609 10.17 -8.98 -32.22
C ALA A 609 10.18 -7.70 -33.08
N ASP A 610 9.18 -6.83 -32.93
CA ASP A 610 9.04 -5.60 -33.72
C ASP A 610 9.74 -4.39 -33.08
N VAL A 611 10.16 -4.53 -31.82
CA VAL A 611 10.66 -3.41 -30.98
C VAL A 611 12.08 -3.63 -30.49
N LEU A 612 12.43 -4.85 -30.07
CA LEU A 612 13.76 -5.15 -29.53
C LEU A 612 14.77 -5.40 -30.67
N PRO A 613 16.03 -4.97 -30.52
CA PRO A 613 17.12 -5.37 -31.41
C PRO A 613 17.25 -6.90 -31.51
N LYS A 614 17.53 -7.42 -32.71
CA LYS A 614 17.72 -8.87 -32.94
C LYS A 614 18.75 -9.50 -32.00
N ALA A 615 19.82 -8.79 -31.66
CA ALA A 615 20.84 -9.26 -30.72
C ALA A 615 20.29 -9.44 -29.28
N GLN A 616 19.36 -8.58 -28.85
CA GLN A 616 18.74 -8.67 -27.53
C GLN A 616 17.72 -9.82 -27.47
N LEU A 617 16.97 -10.05 -28.54
CA LEU A 617 16.09 -11.22 -28.69
C LEU A 617 16.88 -12.53 -28.71
N GLU A 618 18.03 -12.55 -29.36
CA GLU A 618 18.89 -13.74 -29.40
C GLU A 618 19.58 -14.00 -28.06
N LEU A 619 19.99 -12.95 -27.34
CA LEU A 619 20.48 -13.05 -25.97
C LEU A 619 19.40 -13.62 -25.03
N LEU A 620 18.14 -13.19 -25.17
CA LEU A 620 17.03 -13.72 -24.37
C LEU A 620 16.77 -15.22 -24.61
N ARG A 621 16.90 -15.68 -25.87
CA ARG A 621 16.83 -17.12 -26.19
C ARG A 621 18.03 -17.88 -25.65
N SER A 622 19.23 -17.50 -26.08
CA SER A 622 20.46 -18.25 -25.87
C SER A 622 20.97 -18.26 -24.42
N LYS A 623 20.65 -17.25 -23.61
CA LYS A 623 21.14 -17.14 -22.22
C LYS A 623 20.11 -17.53 -21.16
N PHE A 624 18.82 -17.42 -21.48
CA PHE A 624 17.73 -17.61 -20.51
C PHE A 624 16.70 -18.66 -20.95
N GLY A 625 16.86 -19.27 -22.13
CA GLY A 625 15.96 -20.30 -22.66
C GLY A 625 14.58 -19.77 -23.08
N LEU A 626 14.41 -18.45 -23.24
CA LEU A 626 13.09 -17.84 -23.36
C LEU A 626 12.54 -17.83 -24.80
N ASP A 627 11.27 -18.23 -24.93
CA ASP A 627 10.49 -18.04 -26.16
C ASP A 627 10.11 -16.57 -26.38
N THR A 628 10.93 -15.87 -27.17
CA THR A 628 10.72 -14.45 -27.49
C THR A 628 9.52 -14.16 -28.40
N GLN A 629 8.81 -15.19 -28.92
CA GLN A 629 7.59 -14.98 -29.72
C GLN A 629 6.38 -14.60 -28.86
N LYS A 630 6.35 -15.06 -27.59
CA LYS A 630 5.29 -14.74 -26.62
C LYS A 630 5.49 -13.39 -25.93
N MET A 631 6.71 -12.85 -25.99
CA MET A 631 7.09 -11.59 -25.36
C MET A 631 6.46 -10.38 -26.06
N ALA A 632 6.14 -9.36 -25.28
CA ALA A 632 5.55 -8.12 -25.77
C ALA A 632 6.20 -6.89 -25.13
N CYS A 633 6.16 -5.76 -25.83
CA CYS A 633 6.66 -4.47 -25.39
C CYS A 633 5.53 -3.44 -25.29
N ARG A 634 5.77 -2.40 -24.48
CA ARG A 634 4.89 -1.24 -24.29
C ARG A 634 4.81 -0.42 -25.57
N ASN A 635 3.60 -0.31 -26.09
CA ASN A 635 3.25 0.66 -27.11
C ASN A 635 3.02 2.03 -26.46
N PHE A 636 3.97 2.96 -26.70
CA PHE A 636 3.92 4.31 -26.13
C PHE A 636 2.86 5.21 -26.76
N ASP A 637 2.33 4.88 -27.94
CA ASP A 637 1.22 5.62 -28.54
C ASP A 637 -0.13 5.19 -27.94
N GLY A 638 -0.22 3.94 -27.47
CA GLY A 638 -1.37 3.36 -26.77
C GLY A 638 -2.69 3.29 -27.54
N CYS A 639 -3.73 2.84 -26.84
CA CYS A 639 -5.10 2.72 -27.35
C CYS A 639 -6.12 3.38 -26.40
N GLU A 640 -7.40 3.36 -26.78
CA GLU A 640 -8.50 3.89 -25.98
C GLU A 640 -8.61 3.29 -24.56
N HIS A 641 -8.15 2.05 -24.34
CA HIS A 641 -8.21 1.39 -23.03
C HIS A 641 -7.11 1.81 -22.03
N CYS A 642 -6.04 2.46 -22.50
CA CYS A 642 -4.87 2.83 -21.67
C CYS A 642 -4.36 4.27 -21.84
N ARG A 643 -4.79 5.01 -22.87
CA ARG A 643 -4.50 6.44 -23.00
C ARG A 643 -5.18 7.22 -21.87
N ARG A 644 -4.38 7.87 -21.03
CA ARG A 644 -4.83 8.85 -20.05
C ARG A 644 -4.76 10.22 -20.71
N LYS A 645 -5.90 10.67 -21.28
CA LYS A 645 -6.04 12.03 -21.83
C LYS A 645 -5.74 13.07 -20.75
N GLY A 646 -5.32 14.28 -21.12
CA GLY A 646 -4.88 15.30 -20.17
C GLY A 646 -3.61 14.98 -19.35
N LEU A 647 -3.00 13.80 -19.49
CA LEU A 647 -1.72 13.45 -18.86
C LEU A 647 -0.64 13.25 -19.92
N PHE A 648 0.49 13.93 -19.73
CA PHE A 648 1.59 13.98 -20.69
C PHE A 648 2.93 13.64 -20.06
N THR A 649 3.84 13.05 -20.82
CA THR A 649 5.28 13.05 -20.48
C THR A 649 5.82 14.48 -20.58
N ARG A 650 6.99 14.76 -19.98
CA ARG A 650 7.69 16.04 -20.21
C ARG A 650 8.07 16.28 -21.69
N THR A 651 8.09 15.23 -22.51
CA THR A 651 8.27 15.30 -23.97
C THR A 651 6.97 15.53 -24.75
N GLY A 652 5.83 15.77 -24.05
CA GLY A 652 4.54 16.07 -24.67
C GLY A 652 3.78 14.87 -25.22
N LYS A 653 4.26 13.63 -25.00
CA LYS A 653 3.53 12.42 -25.40
C LYS A 653 2.42 12.10 -24.40
N VAL A 654 1.25 11.68 -24.87
CA VAL A 654 0.15 11.23 -24.01
C VAL A 654 0.58 10.02 -23.16
N ALA A 655 0.19 10.01 -21.90
CA ALA A 655 0.42 8.91 -20.97
C ALA A 655 -0.33 7.64 -21.42
N ALA A 656 0.41 6.60 -21.80
CA ALA A 656 -0.16 5.45 -22.50
C ALA A 656 0.67 4.15 -22.37
N GLY A 657 0.07 3.02 -22.76
CA GLY A 657 0.75 1.73 -22.99
C GLY A 657 0.84 0.79 -21.78
N ALA A 658 0.70 1.30 -20.57
CA ALA A 658 0.67 0.52 -19.32
C ALA A 658 -0.65 0.75 -18.56
N LYS A 659 -1.09 -0.23 -17.76
CA LYS A 659 -2.29 -0.14 -16.94
C LYS A 659 -2.24 -1.08 -15.74
N GLY A 660 -2.06 -0.53 -14.54
CA GLY A 660 -1.83 -1.27 -13.30
C GLY A 660 -0.37 -1.69 -13.12
N GLN A 661 -0.11 -2.40 -12.03
CA GLN A 661 1.22 -2.89 -11.64
C GLN A 661 1.14 -4.32 -11.10
N THR A 662 2.27 -5.03 -11.10
CA THR A 662 2.43 -6.35 -10.49
C THR A 662 3.74 -6.43 -9.70
N LEU A 663 3.79 -7.27 -8.67
CA LEU A 663 5.02 -7.55 -7.92
C LEU A 663 5.90 -8.57 -8.64
N ALA A 664 7.14 -8.21 -8.95
CA ALA A 664 8.20 -9.20 -8.95
C ALA A 664 8.68 -9.38 -7.51
N MET A 665 8.84 -10.62 -7.07
CA MET A 665 9.29 -10.97 -5.73
C MET A 665 10.15 -12.24 -5.77
N GLU A 666 11.21 -12.27 -4.97
CA GLU A 666 11.88 -13.48 -4.50
C GLU A 666 11.50 -13.73 -3.02
N ILE A 667 11.28 -14.98 -2.63
CA ILE A 667 10.99 -15.36 -1.25
C ILE A 667 11.62 -16.73 -0.97
N TYR A 668 12.17 -16.88 0.24
CA TYR A 668 12.85 -18.09 0.66
C TYR A 668 12.59 -18.36 2.13
N ARG A 669 12.49 -19.65 2.48
CA ARG A 669 12.51 -20.15 3.86
C ARG A 669 13.88 -20.80 4.10
N PRO A 670 14.76 -20.21 4.93
CA PRO A 670 16.09 -20.75 5.19
C PRO A 670 16.08 -22.24 5.58
N THR A 671 16.89 -23.04 4.87
CA THR A 671 17.27 -24.39 5.28
C THR A 671 18.39 -24.35 6.33
N PRO A 672 18.60 -25.42 7.12
CA PRO A 672 19.74 -25.51 8.04
C PRO A 672 21.08 -25.27 7.35
N GLU A 673 21.30 -25.84 6.16
CA GLU A 673 22.53 -25.61 5.38
C GLU A 673 22.72 -24.12 5.02
N PHE A 674 21.64 -23.41 4.67
CA PHE A 674 21.72 -21.96 4.43
C PHE A 674 22.10 -21.20 5.71
N LEU A 675 21.53 -21.58 6.84
CA LEU A 675 21.80 -20.95 8.14
C LEU A 675 23.23 -21.19 8.62
N ASP A 676 23.79 -22.40 8.39
CA ASP A 676 25.21 -22.70 8.64
C ASP A 676 26.12 -21.76 7.82
N ARG A 677 25.81 -21.53 6.54
CA ARG A 677 26.55 -20.55 5.71
C ARG A 677 26.41 -19.12 6.23
N VAL A 678 25.25 -18.74 6.75
CA VAL A 678 25.05 -17.42 7.38
C VAL A 678 25.88 -17.29 8.66
N LEU A 679 25.97 -18.34 9.48
CA LEU A 679 26.78 -18.40 10.69
C LEU A 679 28.28 -18.21 10.37
N GLU A 680 28.77 -18.88 9.32
CA GLU A 680 30.13 -18.71 8.78
C GLU A 680 30.35 -17.36 8.07
N ARG A 681 29.28 -16.58 7.83
CA ARG A 681 29.25 -15.37 6.98
C ARG A 681 29.64 -15.63 5.52
N ASP A 682 29.51 -16.86 5.03
CA ASP A 682 29.65 -17.20 3.61
C ASP A 682 28.37 -16.84 2.84
N TRP A 683 28.20 -15.55 2.55
CA TRP A 683 27.07 -15.03 1.78
C TRP A 683 26.95 -15.66 0.38
N ARG A 684 28.06 -16.11 -0.21
CA ARG A 684 28.08 -16.75 -1.54
C ARG A 684 27.71 -18.22 -1.45
N GLY A 685 28.08 -18.91 -0.37
CA GLY A 685 27.59 -20.25 -0.04
C GLY A 685 26.08 -20.22 0.21
N ALA A 686 25.61 -19.31 1.07
CA ALA A 686 24.19 -19.11 1.34
C ALA A 686 23.39 -18.81 0.06
N GLU A 687 23.89 -17.91 -0.79
CA GLU A 687 23.29 -17.66 -2.12
C GLU A 687 23.21 -18.95 -2.95
N LYS A 688 24.31 -19.73 -3.07
CA LYS A 688 24.29 -20.98 -3.83
C LYS A 688 23.29 -22.00 -3.29
N VAL A 689 23.20 -22.19 -1.97
CA VAL A 689 22.25 -23.15 -1.36
C VAL A 689 20.82 -22.83 -1.82
N TRP A 690 20.39 -21.59 -1.64
CA TRP A 690 19.07 -21.13 -2.09
C TRP A 690 18.88 -21.25 -3.62
N ARG A 691 19.87 -20.81 -4.40
CA ARG A 691 19.77 -20.77 -5.87
C ARG A 691 19.76 -22.15 -6.50
N ASN A 692 20.43 -23.12 -5.87
CA ASN A 692 20.41 -24.53 -6.27
C ASN A 692 19.02 -25.18 -6.08
N GLU A 693 18.09 -24.59 -5.34
CA GLU A 693 16.73 -25.15 -5.23
C GLU A 693 15.89 -24.98 -6.50
N ARG A 694 16.34 -24.17 -7.47
CA ARG A 694 15.65 -23.98 -8.75
C ARG A 694 15.61 -25.30 -9.52
N ARG A 695 14.40 -25.74 -9.90
CA ARG A 695 14.15 -26.96 -10.70
C ARG A 695 13.62 -26.69 -12.10
N THR A 696 13.15 -25.47 -12.39
CA THR A 696 12.49 -25.14 -13.67
C THR A 696 13.19 -24.00 -14.42
N GLY A 697 12.87 -23.85 -15.71
CA GLY A 697 13.34 -22.77 -16.58
C GLY A 697 12.78 -21.40 -16.18
N PHE A 698 13.24 -20.32 -16.82
CA PHE A 698 12.81 -18.96 -16.49
C PHE A 698 11.46 -18.55 -17.09
N ASP A 699 10.89 -19.37 -17.96
CA ASP A 699 9.55 -19.24 -18.54
C ASP A 699 8.45 -19.95 -17.74
N ASP A 700 8.83 -20.69 -16.68
CA ASP A 700 7.95 -21.45 -15.80
C ASP A 700 7.55 -20.66 -14.52
N PRO A 701 6.29 -20.79 -14.02
CA PRO A 701 5.77 -20.03 -12.87
C PRO A 701 6.33 -20.45 -11.50
N ASP A 702 7.03 -21.58 -11.35
CA ASP A 702 7.62 -21.93 -10.06
C ASP A 702 8.79 -21.01 -9.71
N MET A 703 8.59 -20.12 -8.74
CA MET A 703 9.60 -19.17 -8.28
C MET A 703 10.59 -19.74 -7.26
N THR A 704 10.57 -21.05 -6.97
CA THR A 704 11.53 -21.71 -6.08
C THR A 704 12.96 -21.54 -6.61
N GLY A 705 13.87 -21.06 -5.75
CA GLY A 705 15.25 -20.71 -6.10
C GLY A 705 15.42 -19.55 -7.10
N LYS A 706 14.34 -18.95 -7.61
CA LYS A 706 14.38 -17.84 -8.59
C LYS A 706 14.48 -16.48 -7.88
N THR A 707 15.29 -15.60 -8.46
CA THR A 707 15.45 -14.22 -8.04
C THR A 707 14.30 -13.33 -8.51
N ILE A 708 14.20 -12.14 -7.93
CA ILE A 708 13.29 -11.08 -8.36
C ILE A 708 13.45 -10.72 -9.85
N TYR A 709 14.67 -10.82 -10.36
CA TYR A 709 14.99 -10.60 -11.77
C TYR A 709 14.41 -11.70 -12.66
N GLU A 710 14.48 -12.95 -12.23
CA GLU A 710 13.98 -14.10 -12.99
C GLU A 710 12.46 -14.22 -12.91
N HIS A 711 11.84 -13.78 -11.82
CA HIS A 711 10.39 -13.57 -11.75
C HIS A 711 9.94 -12.46 -12.73
N ALA A 712 10.72 -11.37 -12.87
CA ALA A 712 10.47 -10.39 -13.93
C ALA A 712 10.65 -11.00 -15.33
N LEU A 713 11.70 -11.81 -15.58
CA LEU A 713 11.89 -12.52 -16.85
C LEU A 713 10.71 -13.45 -17.17
N TYR A 714 10.22 -14.22 -16.20
CA TYR A 714 9.01 -15.03 -16.33
C TYR A 714 7.84 -14.18 -16.84
N LYS A 715 7.54 -13.06 -16.17
CA LYS A 715 6.44 -12.17 -16.58
C LYS A 715 6.67 -11.51 -17.94
N ALA A 716 7.90 -11.24 -18.33
CA ALA A 716 8.22 -10.75 -19.66
C ALA A 716 8.02 -11.86 -20.72
N SER A 717 8.38 -13.11 -20.43
CA SER A 717 8.18 -14.28 -21.30
C SER A 717 6.70 -14.52 -21.61
N GLN A 718 5.82 -14.29 -20.63
CA GLN A 718 4.36 -14.35 -20.79
C GLN A 718 3.75 -13.07 -21.42
N GLY A 719 4.58 -12.08 -21.77
CA GLY A 719 4.14 -10.81 -22.34
C GLY A 719 3.25 -9.99 -21.39
N ILE A 720 3.47 -10.11 -20.07
CA ILE A 720 2.73 -9.40 -19.00
C ILE A 720 3.39 -8.05 -18.69
N ILE A 721 4.73 -8.00 -18.69
CA ILE A 721 5.54 -6.79 -18.48
C ILE A 721 6.45 -6.53 -19.70
N ASP A 722 6.95 -5.31 -19.82
CA ASP A 722 7.91 -4.95 -20.87
C ASP A 722 9.33 -5.46 -20.52
N PRO A 723 9.99 -6.27 -21.37
CA PRO A 723 11.38 -6.69 -21.12
C PRO A 723 12.36 -5.51 -21.01
N ARG A 724 12.09 -4.36 -21.64
CA ARG A 724 12.94 -3.16 -21.50
C ARG A 724 13.00 -2.66 -20.07
N PHE A 725 11.95 -2.83 -19.27
CA PHE A 725 11.97 -2.47 -17.85
C PHE A 725 13.05 -3.26 -17.09
N ILE A 726 13.24 -4.54 -17.43
CA ILE A 726 14.25 -5.39 -16.80
C ILE A 726 15.66 -4.89 -17.16
N ASP A 727 15.89 -4.68 -18.46
CA ASP A 727 17.17 -4.27 -19.03
C ASP A 727 17.60 -2.87 -18.57
N GLU A 728 16.67 -1.90 -18.57
CA GLU A 728 16.90 -0.49 -18.26
C GLU A 728 16.82 -0.15 -16.77
N SER A 729 15.88 -0.77 -16.02
CA SER A 729 15.52 -0.38 -14.63
C SER A 729 15.85 -1.42 -13.55
N MET A 730 16.38 -2.59 -13.92
CA MET A 730 16.88 -3.59 -12.97
C MET A 730 18.35 -3.92 -13.21
N ARG A 731 18.66 -4.55 -14.34
CA ARG A 731 20.03 -4.91 -14.76
C ARG A 731 20.01 -5.35 -16.22
N THR A 732 21.01 -4.96 -17.01
CA THR A 732 21.07 -5.37 -18.41
C THR A 732 21.13 -6.89 -18.56
N PHE A 733 20.46 -7.44 -19.57
CA PHE A 733 20.45 -8.88 -19.86
C PHE A 733 21.86 -9.44 -20.03
N GLU A 734 22.79 -8.65 -20.57
CA GLU A 734 24.19 -9.02 -20.75
C GLU A 734 24.92 -9.18 -19.41
N SER A 735 24.73 -8.24 -18.47
CA SER A 735 25.44 -8.22 -17.18
C SER A 735 24.82 -9.12 -16.10
N TYR A 736 23.57 -9.59 -16.27
CA TYR A 736 22.97 -10.55 -15.34
C TYR A 736 23.72 -11.89 -15.37
N ARG A 737 24.13 -12.39 -14.20
CA ARG A 737 24.79 -13.70 -14.07
C ARG A 737 23.74 -14.78 -13.80
N VAL A 738 23.57 -15.68 -14.75
CA VAL A 738 22.73 -16.87 -14.61
C VAL A 738 23.43 -17.88 -13.68
N PHE A 739 22.64 -18.55 -12.84
CA PHE A 739 23.09 -19.65 -11.98
C PHE A 739 22.59 -20.99 -12.56
N PRO A 740 23.37 -22.07 -12.39
CA PRO A 740 22.89 -23.42 -12.73
C PRO A 740 21.66 -23.78 -11.87
N ASP A 741 20.90 -24.79 -12.31
CA ASP A 741 19.81 -25.38 -11.52
C ASP A 741 20.33 -26.44 -10.53
N HIS A 742 19.41 -27.11 -9.83
CA HIS A 742 19.74 -28.20 -8.90
C HIS A 742 20.56 -29.35 -9.53
N ALA A 743 20.43 -29.57 -10.84
CA ALA A 743 21.14 -30.61 -11.58
C ALA A 743 22.50 -30.12 -12.13
N GLY A 744 22.88 -28.87 -11.85
CA GLY A 744 24.07 -28.24 -12.39
C GLY A 744 23.91 -27.72 -13.82
N ALA A 745 22.71 -27.81 -14.41
CA ALA A 745 22.47 -27.40 -15.79
C ALA A 745 22.29 -25.89 -15.90
N MET A 746 22.89 -25.29 -16.92
CA MET A 746 22.59 -23.92 -17.30
C MET A 746 21.25 -23.88 -18.08
N PRO A 747 20.47 -22.79 -18.00
CA PRO A 747 19.26 -22.54 -18.80
C PRO A 747 19.45 -22.41 -20.33
N SER A 748 20.47 -23.07 -20.90
CA SER A 748 20.91 -22.99 -22.29
C SER A 748 21.65 -24.27 -22.70
#